data_AF-A0A0S8HUJ8-F1
#
_entry.id   AF-A0A0S8HUJ8-F1
#
_cell.length_a   1.000
_cell.length_b   1.000
_cell.length_c   1.000
_cell.angle_alpha   90.00
_cell.angle_beta   90.00
_cell.angle_gamma   90.00
#
_symmetry.space_group_name_H-M   'P 1'
#
loop_
_entity.id
_entity.type
_entity.pdbx_description
1 polymer ?
#
loop_
_entity_poly.entity_id
_entity_poly.type
_entity_poly.pdbx_seq_one_letter_code
_entity_poly.pdbx_strand_id
1 'polypeptide(L)'
;MSKVLGLDIGANSIGWALIDDEENDIIGAGVRVFKEGVNLKGVKEESKNVERRAARLARRQHKRRSQRRNRLVALLKTLEMFPENNEDISDYYAQDPYELRKKGLYEKLTMYEFGRVLLHICRRRGFKSSRKTDISEEGKIFEGKDGIVGINQTRDSIREGGFKTIGEYLASLDPHVIRRRNRFTLRDMYEEEFNLMWEKQQSFYPLQLSNEFKEAIAEVILSQRKLKSQKALVGNCGLEPNKKTAPKSSPAFQYFRILEQLSRILISIPHTGRYNDPLNEEERRMLIDKLSVTEKLKFSDMRKMLNLPGESDINIEEEGGRLLGNTTYARLIKVFGKKRWAGFSEEEKEQIWHTFHFADNHEWLKEYALKKWSITPDEIKELGKVALEKEYARFSKKSLKKIIPQLEEGLTLDKAKIEAGYTPEYEIEKSLSAYLPLPENIRNPIVQQALYELRHVVNAVIRTYGKPDIARVELAREMKKPKQKREKMRSELRKRQMKFEEIKSILKERLGFIDPKRDEIHKYMLWEECRETCPYTGRKISLSALYGGDFEVEHIIPYKRSLDDSLFNKTVCLREENQIKGDRTPYEAYSGDRQKYEEIILRVQKTSMPRGKKNLFAIKELKDDFAHRQLSDTAYISRETRKYLGSTIKKVQAVKGGSTAKLRYYWGLNSILGVRDIKMRDDHRHHAVDALVIANTTYAFVNTLSRYHSMDVEPHESRFPLPWEQFRNDAESVVRNIFVSHRLGKKATGQLHEETYYGKIRNTDGEPYFVVRKKLGTLTAKQIANIVDPVVKTQVFERLEEKGIDIESSNKIPADAFVETLYMPDRKTPIKSVRVKVPSTTMIQLYKDKELYVDPGSNHHIVIFENEEGKRDGIVVSLFEAAQRLRRNEPVIQKTWKPEWHFVMSLSIDELILLDVDEKNIDWGDTGLALRYSKALYRVQKMDVNKIITLRHHLVARLKDDEGKEFGREHRIPSTLRGLKVKIDHIGRLRRAYD
;
A
#
# COMPACT_ATOMS: atom_id res chain seq x y z
N MET A 1 44.10 15.69 -1.63
CA MET A 1 43.29 14.58 -2.16
C MET A 1 41.86 14.72 -1.65
N SER A 2 40.92 15.04 -2.54
CA SER A 2 39.50 15.07 -2.20
C SER A 2 38.80 13.85 -2.82
N LYS A 3 38.54 12.82 -2.00
CA LYS A 3 37.81 11.62 -2.42
C LYS A 3 36.32 11.91 -2.54
N VAL A 4 35.76 11.75 -3.73
CA VAL A 4 34.35 12.01 -4.02
C VAL A 4 33.61 10.71 -4.30
N LEU A 5 32.59 10.41 -3.49
CA LEU A 5 31.69 9.27 -3.67
C LEU A 5 30.41 9.70 -4.41
N GLY A 6 30.21 9.27 -5.65
CA GLY A 6 28.95 9.37 -6.38
C GLY A 6 28.03 8.18 -6.11
N LEU A 7 26.74 8.45 -5.91
CA LEU A 7 25.72 7.44 -5.63
C LEU A 7 24.47 7.64 -6.50
N ASP A 8 24.21 6.67 -7.38
CA ASP A 8 22.92 6.47 -8.06
C ASP A 8 22.09 5.48 -7.24
N ILE A 9 20.94 5.91 -6.71
CA ILE A 9 20.15 5.10 -5.78
C ILE A 9 18.72 4.98 -6.28
N GLY A 10 18.37 3.75 -6.65
CA GLY A 10 17.01 3.37 -7.03
C GLY A 10 16.27 2.57 -5.94
N ALA A 11 15.08 2.09 -6.30
CA ALA A 11 14.25 1.24 -5.43
C ALA A 11 14.80 -0.19 -5.27
N ASN A 12 15.64 -0.65 -6.21
CA ASN A 12 16.16 -2.02 -6.29
C ASN A 12 17.67 -2.11 -6.62
N SER A 13 18.36 -0.97 -6.73
CA SER A 13 19.77 -0.92 -7.08
C SER A 13 20.46 0.30 -6.46
N ILE A 14 21.77 0.16 -6.22
CA ILE A 14 22.69 1.24 -5.88
C ILE A 14 23.89 1.13 -6.80
N GLY A 15 24.09 2.13 -7.66
CA GLY A 15 25.36 2.38 -8.32
C GLY A 15 26.24 3.24 -7.42
N TRP A 16 27.52 2.92 -7.33
CA TRP A 16 28.49 3.72 -6.61
C TRP A 16 29.76 3.91 -7.43
N ALA A 17 30.39 5.07 -7.30
CA ALA A 17 31.68 5.39 -7.89
C ALA A 17 32.48 6.27 -6.93
N LEU A 18 33.74 5.94 -6.70
CA LEU A 18 34.68 6.70 -5.90
C LEU A 18 35.78 7.23 -6.82
N ILE A 19 35.97 8.54 -6.83
CA ILE A 19 37.01 9.22 -7.63
C ILE A 19 37.95 10.01 -6.73
N ASP A 20 39.17 10.24 -7.21
CA ASP A 20 40.04 11.29 -6.71
C ASP A 20 39.95 12.50 -7.65
N ASP A 21 39.39 13.60 -7.14
CA ASP A 21 39.14 14.82 -7.94
C ASP A 21 40.44 15.60 -8.21
N GLU A 22 41.51 15.36 -7.45
CA GLU A 22 42.81 16.03 -7.64
C GLU A 22 43.69 15.26 -8.62
N GLU A 23 43.74 13.93 -8.51
CA GLU A 23 44.53 13.06 -9.39
C GLU A 23 43.83 12.71 -10.71
N ASN A 24 42.57 13.15 -10.90
CA ASN A 24 41.73 12.79 -12.04
C ASN A 24 41.62 11.27 -12.28
N ASP A 25 41.42 10.51 -11.19
CA ASP A 25 41.43 9.04 -11.21
C ASP A 25 40.13 8.42 -10.67
N ILE A 26 39.76 7.25 -11.20
CA ILE A 26 38.64 6.45 -10.73
C ILE A 26 39.16 5.34 -9.80
N ILE A 27 39.09 5.59 -8.49
CA ILE A 27 39.52 4.65 -7.45
C ILE A 27 38.70 3.34 -7.49
N GLY A 28 37.41 3.42 -7.82
CA GLY A 28 36.59 2.22 -8.02
C GLY A 28 35.11 2.51 -8.25
N ALA A 29 34.39 1.56 -8.84
CA ALA A 29 32.95 1.63 -9.04
C ALA A 29 32.29 0.26 -8.94
N GLY A 30 30.98 0.23 -8.72
CA GLY A 30 30.24 -1.02 -8.68
C GLY A 30 28.73 -0.85 -8.59
N VAL A 31 28.03 -1.98 -8.63
CA VAL A 31 26.57 -2.04 -8.55
C VAL A 31 26.12 -3.05 -7.52
N ARG A 32 25.20 -2.63 -6.65
CA ARG A 32 24.51 -3.47 -5.68
C ARG A 32 23.04 -3.57 -6.03
N VAL A 33 22.59 -4.76 -6.41
CA VAL A 33 21.20 -5.09 -6.74
C VAL A 33 20.53 -5.81 -5.57
N PHE A 34 19.28 -5.44 -5.27
CA PHE A 34 18.49 -6.03 -4.21
C PHE A 34 17.00 -6.04 -4.56
N LYS A 35 16.27 -7.00 -3.99
CA LYS A 35 14.81 -7.06 -4.14
C LYS A 35 14.18 -5.85 -3.48
N GLU A 36 13.20 -5.25 -4.15
CA GLU A 36 12.41 -4.16 -3.61
C GLU A 36 11.76 -4.55 -2.26
N GLY A 37 11.51 -3.54 -1.43
CA GLY A 37 10.84 -3.70 -0.12
C GLY A 37 9.36 -4.12 -0.21
N VAL A 38 8.86 -4.41 -1.41
CA VAL A 38 7.47 -4.71 -1.75
C VAL A 38 7.36 -6.02 -2.54
N ASN A 39 6.16 -6.60 -2.56
CA ASN A 39 5.78 -7.66 -3.49
C ASN A 39 4.99 -7.03 -4.64
N LEU A 40 5.17 -7.54 -5.86
CA LEU A 40 4.31 -7.24 -6.99
C LEU A 40 3.17 -8.26 -7.01
N LYS A 41 1.92 -7.79 -6.92
CA LYS A 41 0.72 -8.64 -7.06
C LYS A 41 -0.04 -8.19 -8.30
N GLY A 42 0.27 -8.82 -9.44
CA GLY A 42 0.08 -8.20 -10.74
C GLY A 42 1.03 -7.00 -10.86
N VAL A 43 0.54 -5.86 -11.34
CA VAL A 43 1.33 -4.62 -11.41
C VAL A 43 1.21 -3.78 -10.15
N LYS A 44 0.35 -4.12 -9.17
CA LYS A 44 0.26 -3.38 -7.89
C LYS A 44 1.39 -3.76 -6.93
N GLU A 45 2.16 -2.75 -6.50
CA GLU A 45 3.08 -2.88 -5.38
C GLU A 45 2.32 -2.92 -4.04
N GLU A 46 2.50 -4.00 -3.28
CA GLU A 46 2.07 -4.08 -1.90
C GLU A 46 3.26 -4.36 -1.00
N SER A 47 3.38 -3.62 0.10
CA SER A 47 4.40 -3.93 1.10
C SER A 47 4.26 -5.38 1.57
N LYS A 48 5.37 -6.11 1.63
CA LYS A 48 5.45 -7.45 2.24
C LYS A 48 4.85 -7.49 3.67
N ASN A 49 4.84 -6.34 4.34
CA ASN A 49 4.24 -6.19 5.66
C ASN A 49 2.70 -6.16 5.67
N VAL A 50 2.04 -5.89 4.54
CA VAL A 50 0.57 -5.89 4.42
C VAL A 50 0.05 -7.32 4.55
N GLU A 51 0.55 -8.26 3.75
CA GLU A 51 0.18 -9.68 3.80
C GLU A 51 0.48 -10.26 5.19
N ARG A 52 1.67 -9.98 5.75
CA ARG A 52 2.02 -10.38 7.12
C ARG A 52 1.06 -9.81 8.16
N ARG A 53 0.62 -8.54 8.01
CA ARG A 53 -0.33 -7.88 8.91
C ARG A 53 -1.73 -8.49 8.79
N ALA A 54 -2.19 -8.78 7.57
CA ALA A 54 -3.46 -9.43 7.30
C ALA A 54 -3.49 -10.84 7.91
N ALA A 55 -2.47 -11.66 7.66
CA ALA A 55 -2.35 -13.00 8.26
C ALA A 55 -2.30 -12.93 9.80
N ARG A 56 -1.60 -11.96 10.38
CA ARG A 56 -1.58 -11.73 11.84
C ARG A 56 -2.96 -11.31 12.37
N LEU A 57 -3.69 -10.48 11.63
CA LEU A 57 -5.04 -10.07 12.00
C LEU A 57 -5.99 -11.28 11.97
N ALA A 58 -5.96 -12.09 10.91
CA ALA A 58 -6.74 -13.31 10.79
C ALA A 58 -6.45 -14.28 11.95
N ARG A 59 -5.17 -14.57 12.24
CA ARG A 59 -4.78 -15.40 13.40
C ARG A 59 -5.35 -14.88 14.72
N ARG A 60 -5.30 -13.56 14.96
CA ARG A 60 -5.87 -12.94 16.16
C ARG A 60 -7.39 -13.06 16.19
N GLN A 61 -8.07 -12.85 15.07
CA GLN A 61 -9.52 -12.99 14.97
C GLN A 61 -9.97 -14.43 15.23
N HIS A 62 -9.30 -15.42 14.63
CA HIS A 62 -9.56 -16.84 14.87
C HIS A 62 -9.32 -17.22 16.34
N LYS A 63 -8.16 -16.86 16.90
CA LYS A 63 -7.84 -17.11 18.32
C LYS A 63 -8.91 -16.52 19.24
N ARG A 64 -9.29 -15.25 19.02
CA ARG A 64 -10.29 -14.57 19.84
C ARG A 64 -11.69 -15.15 19.69
N ARG A 65 -12.09 -15.56 18.48
CA ARG A 65 -13.37 -16.24 18.24
C ARG A 65 -13.40 -17.57 18.98
N SER A 66 -12.31 -18.35 18.92
CA SER A 66 -12.18 -19.61 19.65
C SER A 66 -12.22 -19.39 21.17
N GLN A 67 -11.42 -18.46 21.70
CA GLN A 67 -11.42 -18.12 23.12
C GLN A 67 -12.78 -17.65 23.64
N ARG A 68 -13.48 -16.80 22.87
CA ARG A 68 -14.83 -16.35 23.23
C ARG A 68 -15.82 -17.51 23.27
N ARG A 69 -15.79 -18.38 22.24
CA ARG A 69 -16.63 -19.58 22.20
C ARG A 69 -16.35 -20.47 23.41
N ASN A 70 -15.09 -20.75 23.72
CA ASN A 70 -14.72 -21.62 24.83
C ASN A 70 -15.12 -21.00 26.19
N ARG A 71 -14.97 -19.69 26.37
CA ARG A 71 -15.46 -18.97 27.55
C ARG A 71 -16.98 -19.08 27.69
N LEU A 72 -17.72 -18.89 26.60
CA LEU A 72 -19.16 -19.05 26.62
C LEU A 72 -19.56 -20.49 26.94
N VAL A 73 -18.93 -21.49 26.32
CA VAL A 73 -19.21 -22.91 26.63
C VAL A 73 -18.96 -23.22 28.10
N ALA A 74 -17.86 -22.72 28.68
CA ALA A 74 -17.60 -22.90 30.11
C ALA A 74 -18.72 -22.29 30.99
N LEU A 75 -19.18 -21.08 30.64
CA LEU A 75 -20.27 -20.40 31.35
C LEU A 75 -21.64 -21.08 31.14
N LEU A 76 -21.89 -21.64 29.96
CA LEU A 76 -23.12 -22.38 29.69
C LEU A 76 -23.14 -23.72 30.45
N LYS A 77 -21.98 -24.38 30.62
CA LYS A 77 -21.88 -25.59 31.44
C LYS A 77 -22.21 -25.34 32.91
N THR A 78 -21.71 -24.25 33.49
CA THR A 78 -22.05 -23.88 34.88
C THR A 78 -23.53 -23.57 35.11
N LEU A 79 -24.27 -23.32 34.03
CA LEU A 79 -25.70 -23.00 34.06
C LEU A 79 -26.57 -24.15 33.52
N GLU A 80 -25.98 -25.33 33.29
CA GLU A 80 -26.69 -26.50 32.72
C GLU A 80 -27.37 -26.18 31.36
N MET A 81 -26.75 -25.28 30.58
CA MET A 81 -27.19 -24.88 29.23
C MET A 81 -26.37 -25.54 28.11
N PHE A 82 -25.47 -26.46 28.47
CA PHE A 82 -24.61 -27.19 27.54
C PHE A 82 -24.37 -28.62 28.05
N PRO A 83 -24.50 -29.65 27.19
CA PRO A 83 -24.35 -31.06 27.60
C PRO A 83 -22.89 -31.45 27.93
N GLU A 84 -22.71 -32.49 28.76
CA GLU A 84 -21.39 -32.94 29.22
C GLU A 84 -20.88 -34.22 28.55
N ASN A 85 -21.78 -35.13 28.15
CA ASN A 85 -21.51 -36.37 27.41
C ASN A 85 -21.43 -36.14 25.88
N ASN A 86 -20.73 -37.03 25.17
CA ASN A 86 -20.43 -36.84 23.75
C ASN A 86 -21.64 -37.01 22.82
N GLU A 87 -22.58 -37.91 23.13
CA GLU A 87 -23.78 -38.14 22.30
C GLU A 87 -24.68 -36.91 22.31
N ASP A 88 -25.04 -36.38 23.48
CA ASP A 88 -25.89 -35.19 23.59
C ASP A 88 -25.21 -33.95 22.99
N ILE A 89 -23.87 -33.86 22.97
CA ILE A 89 -23.15 -32.80 22.26
C ILE A 89 -23.42 -32.85 20.74
N SER A 90 -23.48 -34.05 20.15
CA SER A 90 -23.78 -34.21 18.73
C SER A 90 -25.20 -33.70 18.43
N ASP A 91 -26.18 -34.16 19.22
CA ASP A 91 -27.59 -33.77 19.06
C ASP A 91 -27.82 -32.28 19.30
N TYR A 92 -27.17 -31.73 20.32
CA TYR A 92 -27.15 -30.29 20.60
C TYR A 92 -26.65 -29.49 19.38
N TYR A 93 -25.60 -29.96 18.70
CA TYR A 93 -25.10 -29.28 17.51
C TYR A 93 -25.99 -29.48 16.27
N ALA A 94 -26.73 -30.59 16.19
CA ALA A 94 -27.65 -30.92 15.10
C ALA A 94 -28.90 -30.02 15.08
N GLN A 95 -29.35 -29.51 16.23
CA GLN A 95 -30.47 -28.57 16.33
C GLN A 95 -30.29 -27.34 15.42
N ASP A 96 -31.36 -26.92 14.71
CA ASP A 96 -31.34 -25.69 13.90
C ASP A 96 -31.42 -24.45 14.81
N PRO A 97 -30.33 -23.67 14.97
CA PRO A 97 -30.35 -22.50 15.81
C PRO A 97 -31.21 -21.36 15.26
N TYR A 98 -31.59 -21.36 13.99
CA TYR A 98 -32.48 -20.35 13.43
C TYR A 98 -33.92 -20.57 13.89
N GLU A 99 -34.42 -21.81 13.80
CA GLU A 99 -35.75 -22.16 14.32
C GLU A 99 -35.83 -21.94 15.83
N LEU A 100 -34.80 -22.33 16.59
CA LEU A 100 -34.77 -22.08 18.04
C LEU A 100 -34.79 -20.58 18.39
N ARG A 101 -34.13 -19.73 17.59
CA ARG A 101 -34.17 -18.26 17.77
C ARG A 101 -35.56 -17.68 17.53
N LYS A 102 -36.31 -18.22 16.58
CA LYS A 102 -37.71 -17.84 16.36
C LYS A 102 -38.60 -18.35 17.50
N LYS A 103 -38.51 -19.65 17.81
CA LYS A 103 -39.31 -20.31 18.86
C LYS A 103 -39.12 -19.62 20.22
N GLY A 104 -37.88 -19.32 20.61
CA GLY A 104 -37.55 -18.70 21.90
C GLY A 104 -38.05 -17.27 22.12
N LEU A 105 -38.59 -16.61 21.10
CA LEU A 105 -39.25 -15.31 21.26
C LEU A 105 -40.71 -15.43 21.73
N TYR A 106 -41.31 -16.61 21.57
CA TYR A 106 -42.74 -16.82 21.81
C TYR A 106 -42.99 -17.94 22.83
N GLU A 107 -42.19 -19.00 22.78
CA GLU A 107 -42.35 -20.24 23.54
C GLU A 107 -41.19 -20.49 24.52
N LYS A 108 -41.42 -21.40 25.47
CA LYS A 108 -40.39 -21.90 26.37
C LYS A 108 -39.40 -22.79 25.61
N LEU A 109 -38.11 -22.48 25.68
CA LEU A 109 -37.03 -23.37 25.25
C LEU A 109 -36.53 -24.19 26.43
N THR A 110 -35.97 -25.36 26.17
CA THR A 110 -35.12 -26.06 27.14
C THR A 110 -33.83 -25.26 27.39
N MET A 111 -33.17 -25.47 28.54
CA MET A 111 -31.90 -24.78 28.84
C MET A 111 -30.82 -25.08 27.81
N TYR A 112 -30.78 -26.30 27.27
CA TYR A 112 -29.88 -26.68 26.18
C TYR A 112 -30.21 -25.96 24.87
N GLU A 113 -31.49 -25.90 24.46
CA GLU A 113 -31.90 -25.14 23.28
C GLU A 113 -31.55 -23.65 23.43
N PHE A 114 -31.78 -23.05 24.60
CA PHE A 114 -31.45 -21.64 24.82
C PHE A 114 -29.92 -21.42 24.79
N GLY A 115 -29.13 -22.31 25.39
CA GLY A 115 -27.68 -22.30 25.26
C GLY A 115 -27.22 -22.40 23.80
N ARG A 116 -27.90 -23.23 23.00
CA ARG A 116 -27.59 -23.43 21.57
C ARG A 116 -27.79 -22.15 20.76
N VAL A 117 -28.82 -21.38 21.12
CA VAL A 117 -29.08 -20.04 20.57
C VAL A 117 -27.98 -19.06 20.95
N LEU A 118 -27.62 -18.96 22.23
CA LEU A 118 -26.57 -18.07 22.71
C LEU A 118 -25.21 -18.36 22.05
N LEU A 119 -24.88 -19.65 21.88
CA LEU A 119 -23.68 -20.08 21.18
C LEU A 119 -23.70 -19.66 19.70
N HIS A 120 -24.87 -19.67 19.07
CA HIS A 120 -25.04 -19.20 17.69
C HIS A 120 -24.87 -17.68 17.56
N ILE A 121 -25.47 -16.88 18.45
CA ILE A 121 -25.27 -15.42 18.50
C ILE A 121 -23.79 -15.09 18.77
N CYS A 122 -23.14 -15.80 19.68
CA CYS A 122 -21.70 -15.63 19.95
C CYS A 122 -20.81 -15.86 18.72
N ARG A 123 -21.19 -16.81 17.86
CA ARG A 123 -20.52 -17.06 16.57
C ARG A 123 -20.82 -15.96 15.56
N ARG A 124 -22.05 -15.42 15.58
CA ARG A 124 -22.60 -14.47 14.61
C ARG A 124 -23.16 -13.23 15.33
N ARG A 125 -22.26 -12.34 15.76
CA ARG A 125 -22.62 -11.17 16.58
C ARG A 125 -22.69 -9.84 15.81
N GLY A 126 -22.61 -9.83 14.48
CA GLY A 126 -22.64 -8.58 13.72
C GLY A 126 -21.44 -7.61 13.93
N PHE A 127 -21.40 -6.58 13.09
CA PHE A 127 -20.37 -5.53 13.07
C PHE A 127 -20.70 -4.41 14.06
N LYS A 128 -19.72 -3.95 14.86
CA LYS A 128 -19.85 -2.79 15.76
C LYS A 128 -18.98 -1.65 15.24
N SER A 129 -19.60 -0.49 14.96
CA SER A 129 -18.88 0.71 14.52
C SER A 129 -17.99 1.24 15.64
N SER A 130 -16.86 1.86 15.25
CA SER A 130 -15.93 2.52 16.17
C SER A 130 -15.69 3.99 15.76
N ARG A 131 -16.62 4.58 15.00
CA ARG A 131 -16.53 5.99 14.57
C ARG A 131 -16.93 6.91 15.72
N LYS A 132 -16.29 8.09 15.79
CA LYS A 132 -16.44 9.08 16.89
C LYS A 132 -17.47 10.19 16.59
N THR A 133 -18.21 10.08 15.49
CA THR A 133 -19.17 11.09 15.01
C THR A 133 -20.45 10.39 14.62
N ASP A 134 -21.59 10.98 14.97
CA ASP A 134 -22.96 10.51 14.66
C ASP A 134 -23.36 10.74 13.20
N ILE A 135 -22.40 10.78 12.28
CA ILE A 135 -22.70 11.00 10.86
C ILE A 135 -23.82 10.03 10.50
N SER A 136 -24.92 10.65 10.05
CA SER A 136 -26.11 10.05 9.50
C SER A 136 -25.76 8.89 8.57
N GLU A 137 -26.80 8.16 8.19
CA GLU A 137 -26.83 6.97 7.33
C GLU A 137 -25.99 6.99 6.02
N GLU A 138 -25.19 8.03 5.73
CA GLU A 138 -24.37 8.18 4.52
C GLU A 138 -22.89 7.82 4.70
N GLY A 139 -22.51 7.28 5.85
CA GLY A 139 -21.15 6.82 6.09
C GLY A 139 -20.74 5.56 5.31
N LYS A 140 -20.94 5.45 3.98
CA LYS A 140 -20.96 4.18 3.21
C LYS A 140 -21.50 3.06 4.09
N ILE A 141 -22.79 3.16 4.39
CA ILE A 141 -23.59 2.00 4.72
C ILE A 141 -23.23 0.90 3.72
N PHE A 142 -23.03 -0.33 4.19
CA PHE A 142 -22.75 -1.42 3.27
C PHE A 142 -24.02 -1.63 2.43
N GLU A 143 -24.03 -1.09 1.22
CA GLU A 143 -25.14 -1.14 0.25
C GLU A 143 -25.34 -2.54 -0.35
N GLY A 144 -24.39 -3.45 -0.11
CA GLY A 144 -24.37 -4.79 -0.69
C GLY A 144 -23.23 -4.96 -1.69
N LYS A 145 -22.70 -6.17 -1.79
CA LYS A 145 -21.68 -6.56 -2.79
C LYS A 145 -21.61 -8.08 -2.93
N ASP A 146 -21.38 -8.58 -4.15
CA ASP A 146 -21.13 -10.01 -4.44
C ASP A 146 -22.25 -10.94 -3.92
N GLY A 147 -23.51 -10.52 -4.07
CA GLY A 147 -24.69 -11.24 -3.61
C GLY A 147 -24.91 -11.21 -2.09
N ILE A 148 -24.23 -10.30 -1.37
CA ILE A 148 -24.50 -10.00 0.04
C ILE A 148 -25.43 -8.79 0.10
N VAL A 149 -26.59 -8.96 0.73
CA VAL A 149 -27.60 -7.91 0.95
C VAL A 149 -27.07 -6.80 1.86
N GLY A 150 -27.36 -5.55 1.52
CA GLY A 150 -26.98 -4.37 2.31
C GLY A 150 -27.71 -4.26 3.65
N ILE A 151 -27.22 -3.42 4.55
CA ILE A 151 -27.82 -3.29 5.89
C ILE A 151 -29.19 -2.59 5.87
N ASN A 152 -29.39 -1.57 5.02
CA ASN A 152 -30.69 -0.89 4.91
C ASN A 152 -31.75 -1.87 4.42
N GLN A 153 -31.48 -2.54 3.29
CA GLN A 153 -32.38 -3.58 2.78
C GLN A 153 -32.66 -4.70 3.79
N THR A 154 -31.66 -5.09 4.60
CA THR A 154 -31.87 -6.07 5.68
C THR A 154 -32.81 -5.53 6.76
N ARG A 155 -32.66 -4.26 7.17
CA ARG A 155 -33.55 -3.61 8.14
C ARG A 155 -34.96 -3.41 7.59
N ASP A 156 -35.08 -2.98 6.34
CA ASP A 156 -36.36 -2.83 5.65
C ASP A 156 -37.09 -4.17 5.57
N SER A 157 -36.39 -5.26 5.20
CA SER A 157 -36.97 -6.61 5.17
C SER A 157 -37.48 -7.08 6.54
N ILE A 158 -36.82 -6.69 7.64
CA ILE A 158 -37.26 -7.01 9.00
C ILE A 158 -38.54 -6.23 9.32
N ARG A 159 -38.53 -4.92 9.06
CA ARG A 159 -39.65 -4.02 9.36
C ARG A 159 -40.89 -4.35 8.52
N GLU A 160 -40.74 -4.45 7.20
CA GLU A 160 -41.83 -4.73 6.26
C GLU A 160 -42.38 -6.14 6.45
N GLY A 161 -41.53 -7.10 6.83
CA GLY A 161 -41.94 -8.46 7.15
C GLY A 161 -42.57 -8.63 8.54
N GLY A 162 -42.66 -7.56 9.35
CA GLY A 162 -43.24 -7.61 10.70
C GLY A 162 -42.43 -8.45 11.70
N PHE A 163 -41.15 -8.69 11.45
CA PHE A 163 -40.30 -9.51 12.31
C PHE A 163 -39.76 -8.69 13.49
N LYS A 164 -39.77 -9.25 14.70
CA LYS A 164 -39.28 -8.58 15.92
C LYS A 164 -37.76 -8.51 15.98
N THR A 165 -37.08 -9.51 15.42
CA THR A 165 -35.62 -9.63 15.54
C THR A 165 -34.97 -10.12 14.25
N ILE A 166 -33.66 -9.91 14.14
CA ILE A 166 -32.87 -10.51 13.05
C ILE A 166 -32.94 -12.04 13.09
N GLY A 167 -32.96 -12.68 14.25
CA GLY A 167 -33.07 -14.15 14.35
C GLY A 167 -34.33 -14.70 13.70
N GLU A 168 -35.46 -14.07 13.97
CA GLU A 168 -36.76 -14.44 13.42
C GLU A 168 -36.82 -14.27 11.90
N TYR A 169 -36.37 -13.13 11.38
CA TYR A 169 -36.25 -12.90 9.94
C TYR A 169 -35.29 -13.91 9.28
N LEU A 170 -34.20 -14.28 9.94
CA LEU A 170 -33.27 -15.26 9.38
C LEU A 170 -33.88 -16.66 9.29
N ALA A 171 -34.78 -17.03 10.21
CA ALA A 171 -35.48 -18.30 10.23
C ALA A 171 -36.55 -18.41 9.13
N SER A 172 -37.27 -17.31 8.85
CA SER A 172 -38.34 -17.27 7.85
C SER A 172 -37.87 -17.52 6.40
N LEU A 173 -36.56 -17.47 6.16
CA LEU A 173 -36.00 -17.61 4.83
C LEU A 173 -35.68 -19.06 4.49
N ASP A 174 -36.07 -19.45 3.28
CA ASP A 174 -35.75 -20.76 2.71
C ASP A 174 -34.25 -20.88 2.39
N PRO A 175 -33.51 -21.76 3.10
CA PRO A 175 -32.07 -21.94 2.88
C PRO A 175 -31.73 -22.61 1.54
N HIS A 176 -32.68 -23.27 0.86
CA HIS A 176 -32.50 -23.87 -0.46
C HIS A 176 -32.50 -22.81 -1.56
N VAL A 177 -33.31 -21.76 -1.39
CA VAL A 177 -33.41 -20.63 -2.33
C VAL A 177 -32.33 -19.58 -2.03
N ILE A 178 -32.29 -19.09 -0.79
CA ILE A 178 -31.39 -18.00 -0.38
C ILE A 178 -30.50 -18.39 0.78
N ARG A 179 -29.20 -18.09 0.65
CA ARG A 179 -28.26 -18.30 1.75
C ARG A 179 -28.55 -17.30 2.87
N ARG A 180 -29.15 -17.76 3.97
CA ARG A 180 -29.46 -16.99 5.21
C ARG A 180 -28.31 -16.10 5.72
N ARG A 181 -27.06 -16.39 5.38
CA ARG A 181 -25.87 -15.65 5.84
C ARG A 181 -25.39 -14.55 4.89
N ASN A 182 -25.94 -14.44 3.68
CA ASN A 182 -25.50 -13.48 2.67
C ASN A 182 -26.15 -12.11 2.87
N ARG A 183 -25.97 -11.55 4.07
CA ARG A 183 -26.44 -10.21 4.42
C ARG A 183 -25.57 -9.57 5.48
N PHE A 184 -25.46 -8.25 5.41
CA PHE A 184 -24.71 -7.49 6.38
C PHE A 184 -25.58 -7.20 7.60
N THR A 185 -25.02 -7.42 8.79
CA THR A 185 -25.74 -7.27 10.06
C THR A 185 -24.90 -6.49 11.06
N LEU A 186 -25.53 -5.59 11.79
CA LEU A 186 -24.89 -4.78 12.83
C LEU A 186 -25.03 -5.44 14.21
N ARG A 187 -24.24 -4.94 15.18
CA ARG A 187 -24.18 -5.49 16.54
C ARG A 187 -25.47 -5.24 17.32
N ASP A 188 -26.02 -4.02 17.21
CA ASP A 188 -27.29 -3.58 17.78
C ASP A 188 -28.42 -4.59 17.54
N MET A 189 -28.56 -5.09 16.31
CA MET A 189 -29.59 -6.08 15.95
C MET A 189 -29.51 -7.38 16.77
N TYR A 190 -28.30 -7.80 17.16
CA TYR A 190 -28.10 -8.97 18.01
C TYR A 190 -28.15 -8.62 19.51
N GLU A 191 -27.88 -7.37 19.88
CA GLU A 191 -28.08 -6.87 21.25
C GLU A 191 -29.58 -6.82 21.56
N GLU A 192 -30.40 -6.30 20.65
CA GLU A 192 -31.86 -6.29 20.71
C GLU A 192 -32.45 -7.71 20.82
N GLU A 193 -32.04 -8.61 19.93
CA GLU A 193 -32.50 -10.00 19.96
C GLU A 193 -32.09 -10.73 21.23
N PHE A 194 -30.86 -10.53 21.70
CA PHE A 194 -30.38 -11.13 22.94
C PHE A 194 -31.23 -10.68 24.13
N ASN A 195 -31.53 -9.38 24.22
CA ASN A 195 -32.31 -8.83 25.32
C ASN A 195 -33.76 -9.34 25.32
N LEU A 196 -34.44 -9.26 24.17
CA LEU A 196 -35.83 -9.72 24.03
C LEU A 196 -35.99 -11.21 24.35
N MET A 197 -35.05 -12.03 23.87
CA MET A 197 -35.07 -13.46 24.13
C MET A 197 -34.73 -13.79 25.58
N TRP A 198 -33.77 -13.07 26.19
CA TRP A 198 -33.47 -13.23 27.60
C TRP A 198 -34.69 -12.93 28.47
N GLU A 199 -35.34 -11.79 28.25
CA GLU A 199 -36.54 -11.39 28.99
C GLU A 199 -37.67 -12.42 28.84
N LYS A 200 -37.89 -12.92 27.62
CA LYS A 200 -38.89 -13.94 27.37
C LYS A 200 -38.56 -15.25 28.09
N GLN A 201 -37.33 -15.76 27.96
CA GLN A 201 -36.95 -17.02 28.61
C GLN A 201 -36.87 -16.88 30.13
N GLN A 202 -36.49 -15.71 30.66
CA GLN A 202 -36.49 -15.42 32.09
C GLN A 202 -37.89 -15.53 32.70
N SER A 203 -38.95 -15.16 31.96
CA SER A 203 -40.32 -15.36 32.43
C SER A 203 -40.68 -16.84 32.68
N PHE A 204 -40.01 -17.79 32.00
CA PHE A 204 -40.18 -19.23 32.20
C PHE A 204 -39.19 -19.85 33.19
N TYR A 205 -38.06 -19.18 33.44
CA TYR A 205 -36.97 -19.64 34.32
C TYR A 205 -36.44 -18.51 35.24
N PRO A 206 -37.29 -17.93 36.10
CA PRO A 206 -36.91 -16.74 36.87
C PRO A 206 -35.81 -17.01 37.90
N LEU A 207 -35.69 -18.25 38.40
CA LEU A 207 -34.67 -18.64 39.38
C LEU A 207 -33.32 -18.97 38.72
N GLN A 208 -33.33 -19.49 37.49
CA GLN A 208 -32.13 -19.91 36.78
C GLN A 208 -31.52 -18.79 35.93
N LEU A 209 -32.33 -17.86 35.42
CA LEU A 209 -31.89 -16.76 34.55
C LEU A 209 -31.83 -15.44 35.31
N SER A 210 -30.76 -15.23 36.08
CA SER A 210 -30.55 -13.99 36.83
C SER A 210 -29.97 -12.84 35.97
N ASN A 211 -30.04 -11.61 36.48
CA ASN A 211 -29.45 -10.46 35.81
C ASN A 211 -27.92 -10.52 35.77
N GLU A 212 -27.28 -11.07 36.82
CA GLU A 212 -25.84 -11.28 36.88
C GLU A 212 -25.38 -12.23 35.75
N PHE A 213 -26.15 -13.28 35.47
CA PHE A 213 -25.87 -14.17 34.35
C PHE A 213 -26.12 -13.52 32.99
N LYS A 214 -27.17 -12.70 32.87
CA LYS A 214 -27.42 -11.88 31.66
C LYS A 214 -26.19 -11.04 31.34
N GLU A 215 -25.67 -10.33 32.34
CA GLU A 215 -24.50 -9.46 32.20
C GLU A 215 -23.22 -10.24 31.86
N ALA A 216 -22.96 -11.36 32.55
CA ALA A 216 -21.79 -12.20 32.29
C ALA A 216 -21.80 -12.77 30.85
N ILE A 217 -22.95 -13.27 30.39
CA ILE A 217 -23.12 -13.78 29.02
C ILE A 217 -23.02 -12.64 28.01
N ALA A 218 -23.68 -11.50 28.26
CA ALA A 218 -23.60 -10.31 27.42
C ALA A 218 -22.17 -9.80 27.28
N GLU A 219 -21.38 -9.78 28.36
CA GLU A 219 -19.98 -9.38 28.32
C GLU A 219 -19.18 -10.30 27.39
N VAL A 220 -19.37 -11.61 27.47
CA VAL A 220 -18.67 -12.57 26.61
C VAL A 220 -19.10 -12.38 25.15
N ILE A 221 -20.40 -12.28 24.87
CA ILE A 221 -20.96 -12.25 23.51
C ILE A 221 -20.76 -10.89 22.86
N LEU A 222 -21.12 -9.80 23.52
CA LEU A 222 -21.33 -8.47 22.94
C LEU A 222 -20.10 -7.57 23.04
N SER A 223 -19.19 -7.81 23.99
CA SER A 223 -18.01 -6.96 24.17
C SER A 223 -17.00 -7.05 23.02
N GLN A 224 -16.25 -5.96 22.85
CA GLN A 224 -15.07 -5.92 21.99
C GLN A 224 -13.92 -5.18 22.68
N ARG A 225 -12.69 -5.65 22.46
CA ARG A 225 -11.51 -4.95 23.00
C ARG A 225 -11.41 -3.55 22.40
N LYS A 226 -11.11 -2.57 23.24
CA LYS A 226 -10.79 -1.19 22.84
C LYS A 226 -9.63 -1.17 21.83
N LEU A 227 -9.64 -0.19 20.95
CA LEU A 227 -8.56 0.03 20.00
C LEU A 227 -7.28 0.40 20.75
N LYS A 228 -6.12 -0.02 20.24
CA LYS A 228 -4.84 0.37 20.84
C LYS A 228 -4.58 1.85 20.58
N SER A 229 -4.08 2.55 21.60
CA SER A 229 -3.61 3.92 21.45
C SER A 229 -2.55 4.04 20.35
N GLN A 230 -2.67 5.08 19.54
CA GLN A 230 -1.72 5.41 18.47
C GLN A 230 -0.76 6.54 18.86
N LYS A 231 -0.74 6.96 20.14
CA LYS A 231 0.08 8.08 20.64
C LYS A 231 1.57 7.94 20.31
N ALA A 232 2.10 6.71 20.34
CA ALA A 232 3.49 6.44 19.97
C ALA A 232 3.81 6.72 18.48
N LEU A 233 2.79 6.73 17.61
CA LEU A 233 2.94 6.98 16.18
C LEU A 233 2.99 8.48 15.83
N VAL A 234 2.72 9.36 16.79
CA VAL A 234 2.84 10.81 16.62
C VAL A 234 4.31 11.18 16.44
N GLY A 235 4.60 12.06 15.47
CA GLY A 235 5.93 12.54 15.18
C GLY A 235 6.54 13.34 16.33
N ASN A 236 7.86 13.49 16.31
CA ASN A 236 8.57 14.39 17.22
C ASN A 236 8.66 15.79 16.59
N CYS A 237 8.77 16.80 17.45
CA CYS A 237 8.94 18.19 17.02
C CYS A 237 10.33 18.40 16.43
N GLY A 238 10.42 19.16 15.34
CA GLY A 238 11.70 19.50 14.71
C GLY A 238 12.63 20.33 15.60
N LEU A 239 12.08 21.24 16.42
CA LEU A 239 12.84 22.10 17.33
C LEU A 239 13.08 21.47 18.72
N GLU A 240 12.27 20.49 19.10
CA GLU A 240 12.34 19.81 20.39
C GLU A 240 12.18 18.29 20.17
N PRO A 241 13.24 17.58 19.72
CA PRO A 241 13.15 16.19 19.27
C PRO A 241 12.61 15.19 20.31
N ASN A 242 12.71 15.52 21.60
CA ASN A 242 12.20 14.71 22.72
C ASN A 242 10.71 14.95 23.01
N LYS A 243 10.05 15.87 22.30
CA LYS A 243 8.63 16.21 22.50
C LYS A 243 7.81 15.86 21.27
N LYS A 244 6.58 15.37 21.51
CA LYS A 244 5.62 15.06 20.44
C LYS A 244 5.04 16.34 19.82
N THR A 245 4.77 16.28 18.53
CA THR A 245 4.08 17.36 17.82
C THR A 245 2.67 17.59 18.37
N ALA A 246 2.24 18.84 18.44
CA ALA A 246 0.90 19.21 18.88
C ALA A 246 -0.16 18.80 17.84
N PRO A 247 -1.37 18.39 18.23
CA PRO A 247 -2.48 18.23 17.29
C PRO A 247 -2.78 19.56 16.59
N LYS A 248 -3.14 19.54 15.30
CA LYS A 248 -3.55 20.76 14.61
C LYS A 248 -4.82 21.34 15.22
N SER A 249 -5.72 20.52 15.76
CA SER A 249 -6.90 21.00 16.47
C SER A 249 -6.57 21.72 17.79
N SER A 250 -5.35 21.65 18.31
CA SER A 250 -5.05 22.24 19.63
C SER A 250 -5.16 23.77 19.62
N PRO A 251 -5.74 24.40 20.66
CA PRO A 251 -5.85 25.86 20.76
C PRO A 251 -4.53 26.58 20.49
N ALA A 252 -3.43 26.11 21.09
CA ALA A 252 -2.10 26.67 20.87
C ALA A 252 -1.66 26.62 19.39
N PHE A 253 -1.94 25.54 18.65
CA PHE A 253 -1.60 25.48 17.23
C PHE A 253 -2.53 26.34 16.37
N GLN A 254 -3.83 26.36 16.68
CA GLN A 254 -4.80 27.19 15.95
C GLN A 254 -4.40 28.68 16.06
N TYR A 255 -4.01 29.11 17.25
CA TYR A 255 -3.54 30.47 17.49
C TYR A 255 -2.21 30.75 16.78
N PHE A 256 -1.20 29.88 16.93
CA PHE A 256 0.05 29.95 16.17
C PHE A 256 -0.18 30.08 14.65
N ARG A 257 -1.11 29.31 14.08
CA ARG A 257 -1.42 29.34 12.64
C ARG A 257 -1.97 30.70 12.22
N ILE A 258 -2.78 31.34 13.05
CA ILE A 258 -3.27 32.70 12.78
C ILE A 258 -2.10 33.66 12.75
N LEU A 259 -1.27 33.69 13.81
CA LEU A 259 -0.15 34.62 13.91
C LEU A 259 0.89 34.43 12.80
N GLU A 260 1.24 33.19 12.45
CA GLU A 260 2.20 32.91 11.37
C GLU A 260 1.71 33.37 10.01
N GLN A 261 0.42 33.21 9.71
CA GLN A 261 -0.18 33.73 8.47
C GLN A 261 -0.13 35.26 8.46
N LEU A 262 -0.53 35.90 9.56
CA LEU A 262 -0.57 37.36 9.65
C LEU A 262 0.83 37.99 9.57
N SER A 263 1.86 37.36 10.17
CA SER A 263 3.25 37.84 10.11
C SER A 263 3.87 37.86 8.70
N ARG A 264 3.21 37.20 7.74
CA ARG A 264 3.66 37.11 6.34
C ARG A 264 2.92 38.06 5.41
N ILE A 265 1.86 38.70 5.88
CA ILE A 265 1.06 39.63 5.09
C ILE A 265 1.84 40.92 4.89
N LEU A 266 2.08 41.25 3.63
CA LEU A 266 2.58 42.54 3.19
C LEU A 266 1.53 43.18 2.29
N ILE A 267 1.26 44.46 2.52
CA ILE A 267 0.26 45.23 1.79
C ILE A 267 0.97 46.30 0.97
N SER A 268 0.62 46.38 -0.32
CA SER A 268 0.99 47.48 -1.20
C SER A 268 -0.28 48.17 -1.68
N ILE A 269 -0.36 49.49 -1.51
CA ILE A 269 -1.50 50.28 -1.99
C ILE A 269 -0.98 51.23 -3.08
N PRO A 270 -1.43 51.08 -4.35
CA PRO A 270 -1.01 51.94 -5.44
C PRO A 270 -1.21 53.42 -5.11
N HIS A 271 -0.26 54.27 -5.54
CA HIS A 271 -0.32 55.73 -5.39
C HIS A 271 -0.41 56.23 -3.92
N THR A 272 -0.01 55.39 -2.97
CA THR A 272 0.18 55.79 -1.56
C THR A 272 1.61 55.51 -1.11
N GLY A 273 1.98 55.98 0.08
CA GLY A 273 3.27 55.66 0.71
C GLY A 273 3.39 54.22 1.23
N ARG A 274 2.33 53.40 1.14
CA ARG A 274 2.33 52.03 1.68
C ARG A 274 2.74 51.01 0.62
N TYR A 275 3.96 50.48 0.70
CA TYR A 275 4.52 49.54 -0.27
C TYR A 275 5.25 48.37 0.40
N ASN A 276 4.71 47.16 0.25
CA ASN A 276 5.18 45.95 0.93
C ASN A 276 5.31 46.11 2.45
N ASP A 277 4.46 46.94 3.05
CA ASP A 277 4.47 47.15 4.50
C ASP A 277 3.74 46.03 5.23
N PRO A 278 4.22 45.63 6.42
CA PRO A 278 3.52 44.69 7.27
C PRO A 278 2.18 45.25 7.76
N LEU A 279 1.36 44.39 8.37
CA LEU A 279 0.20 44.82 9.13
C LEU A 279 0.65 45.63 10.36
N ASN A 280 -0.02 46.76 10.61
CA ASN A 280 0.18 47.49 11.87
C ASN A 280 -0.52 46.75 13.04
N GLU A 281 -0.27 47.20 14.27
CA GLU A 281 -0.80 46.54 15.47
C GLU A 281 -2.33 46.49 15.53
N GLU A 282 -3.01 47.55 15.10
CA GLU A 282 -4.47 47.64 15.12
C GLU A 282 -5.09 46.70 14.08
N GLU A 283 -4.61 46.75 12.83
CA GLU A 283 -5.03 45.85 11.76
C GLU A 283 -4.84 44.39 12.16
N ARG A 284 -3.70 44.10 12.79
CA ARG A 284 -3.36 42.75 13.25
C ARG A 284 -4.29 42.29 14.36
N ARG A 285 -4.61 43.14 15.34
CA ARG A 285 -5.56 42.85 16.42
C ARG A 285 -6.95 42.54 15.88
N MET A 286 -7.48 43.38 14.99
CA MET A 286 -8.80 43.16 14.37
C MET A 286 -8.89 41.82 13.63
N LEU A 287 -7.82 41.44 12.92
CA LEU A 287 -7.77 40.17 12.22
C LEU A 287 -7.63 38.98 13.17
N ILE A 288 -6.84 39.10 14.24
CA ILE A 288 -6.70 38.06 15.27
C ILE A 288 -8.06 37.78 15.91
N ASP A 289 -8.79 38.82 16.34
CA ASP A 289 -10.09 38.67 16.99
C ASP A 289 -11.11 38.00 16.06
N LYS A 290 -11.15 38.43 14.80
CA LYS A 290 -12.04 37.85 13.80
C LYS A 290 -11.71 36.39 13.49
N LEU A 291 -10.42 36.09 13.28
CA LEU A 291 -9.96 34.75 12.94
C LEU A 291 -10.08 33.79 14.12
N SER A 292 -10.05 34.28 15.36
CA SER A 292 -10.18 33.45 16.57
C SER A 292 -11.55 32.79 16.74
N VAL A 293 -12.58 33.32 16.09
CA VAL A 293 -13.97 32.81 16.16
C VAL A 293 -14.54 32.33 14.83
N THR A 294 -13.76 32.39 13.75
CA THR A 294 -14.21 31.99 12.39
C THR A 294 -13.35 30.87 11.82
N GLU A 295 -13.93 30.04 10.95
CA GLU A 295 -13.15 28.98 10.30
C GLU A 295 -12.21 29.55 9.22
N LYS A 296 -12.66 30.56 8.48
CA LYS A 296 -11.94 31.20 7.37
C LYS A 296 -12.37 32.65 7.20
N LEU A 297 -11.49 33.50 6.66
CA LEU A 297 -11.78 34.89 6.28
C LEU A 297 -11.40 35.13 4.81
N LYS A 298 -12.29 35.69 3.99
CA LYS A 298 -11.96 36.05 2.60
C LYS A 298 -11.12 37.34 2.56
N PHE A 299 -10.23 37.47 1.59
CA PHE A 299 -9.47 38.72 1.40
C PHE A 299 -10.37 39.92 1.05
N SER A 300 -11.50 39.69 0.40
CA SER A 300 -12.53 40.72 0.19
C SER A 300 -13.07 41.28 1.51
N ASP A 301 -13.28 40.41 2.50
CA ASP A 301 -13.82 40.79 3.80
C ASP A 301 -12.72 41.42 4.67
N MET A 302 -11.47 40.94 4.54
CA MET A 302 -10.29 41.59 5.13
C MET A 302 -10.13 43.02 4.63
N ARG A 303 -10.22 43.28 3.32
CA ARG A 303 -10.13 44.65 2.77
C ARG A 303 -11.20 45.56 3.37
N LYS A 304 -12.46 45.09 3.46
CA LYS A 304 -13.55 45.84 4.10
C LYS A 304 -13.27 46.11 5.58
N MET A 305 -12.77 45.11 6.30
CA MET A 305 -12.45 45.25 7.73
C MET A 305 -11.30 46.22 8.00
N LEU A 306 -10.27 46.19 7.16
CA LEU A 306 -9.09 47.05 7.29
C LEU A 306 -9.23 48.40 6.56
N ASN A 307 -10.40 48.67 5.96
CA ASN A 307 -10.65 49.85 5.13
C ASN A 307 -9.60 50.05 4.00
N LEU A 308 -9.18 48.95 3.37
CA LEU A 308 -8.20 48.97 2.28
C LEU A 308 -8.89 49.23 0.93
N PRO A 309 -8.27 50.03 0.03
CA PRO A 309 -8.76 50.20 -1.33
C PRO A 309 -8.87 48.87 -2.09
N GLY A 310 -9.80 48.78 -3.04
CA GLY A 310 -10.01 47.57 -3.85
C GLY A 310 -8.78 47.14 -4.64
N GLU A 311 -7.93 48.09 -5.03
CA GLU A 311 -6.69 47.89 -5.79
C GLU A 311 -5.48 47.52 -4.92
N SER A 312 -5.66 47.39 -3.61
CA SER A 312 -4.59 46.95 -2.70
C SER A 312 -4.08 45.55 -3.06
N ASP A 313 -2.77 45.43 -3.23
CA ASP A 313 -2.08 44.17 -3.44
C ASP A 313 -1.67 43.56 -2.10
N ILE A 314 -2.02 42.28 -1.91
CA ILE A 314 -1.70 41.51 -0.71
C ILE A 314 -0.86 40.31 -1.17
N ASN A 315 0.41 40.29 -0.78
CA ASN A 315 1.41 39.34 -1.28
C ASN A 315 1.00 37.85 -1.21
N ILE A 316 0.20 37.45 -0.21
CA ILE A 316 -0.25 36.06 -0.01
C ILE A 316 -1.64 35.75 -0.59
N GLU A 317 -2.37 36.74 -1.11
CA GLU A 317 -3.72 36.52 -1.67
C GLU A 317 -3.68 35.52 -2.83
N GLU A 318 -2.64 35.65 -3.64
CA GLU A 318 -2.31 34.78 -4.76
C GLU A 318 -2.04 33.31 -4.38
N GLU A 319 -1.70 33.04 -3.12
CA GLU A 319 -1.32 31.72 -2.61
C GLU A 319 -2.50 30.93 -2.02
N GLY A 320 -3.57 31.60 -1.57
CA GLY A 320 -4.50 30.97 -0.63
C GLY A 320 -5.98 31.33 -0.72
N GLY A 321 -6.41 32.36 -1.45
CA GLY A 321 -7.82 32.77 -1.62
C GLY A 321 -8.61 33.16 -0.35
N ARG A 322 -8.22 32.67 0.84
CA ARG A 322 -8.81 32.91 2.18
C ARG A 322 -7.74 32.69 3.26
N LEU A 323 -7.83 33.44 4.35
CA LEU A 323 -7.06 33.20 5.57
C LEU A 323 -7.74 32.10 6.41
N LEU A 324 -6.95 31.20 6.99
CA LEU A 324 -7.47 30.15 7.89
C LEU A 324 -7.56 30.69 9.32
N GLY A 325 -8.76 30.65 9.91
CA GLY A 325 -9.01 31.07 11.29
C GLY A 325 -8.90 29.90 12.28
N ASN A 326 -9.53 30.01 13.44
CA ASN A 326 -9.60 28.96 14.45
C ASN A 326 -10.78 28.03 14.16
N THR A 327 -10.51 27.00 13.36
CA THR A 327 -11.49 25.99 12.94
C THR A 327 -12.04 25.19 14.12
N THR A 328 -11.25 25.04 15.19
CA THR A 328 -11.65 24.31 16.40
C THR A 328 -12.69 25.10 17.17
N TYR A 329 -12.37 26.34 17.54
CA TYR A 329 -13.29 27.18 18.29
C TYR A 329 -14.54 27.50 17.47
N ALA A 330 -14.41 27.81 16.17
CA ALA A 330 -15.57 28.07 15.33
C ALA A 330 -16.56 26.88 15.24
N ARG A 331 -16.09 25.64 15.38
CA ARG A 331 -16.95 24.45 15.44
C ARG A 331 -17.56 24.24 16.83
N LEU A 332 -16.79 24.46 17.90
CA LEU A 332 -17.31 24.36 19.27
C LEU A 332 -18.31 25.48 19.59
N ILE A 333 -18.14 26.67 19.02
CA ILE A 333 -19.09 27.79 19.09
C ILE A 333 -20.47 27.40 18.53
N LYS A 334 -20.54 26.50 17.53
CA LYS A 334 -21.82 25.99 17.02
C LYS A 334 -22.55 25.10 18.03
N VAL A 335 -21.81 24.47 18.94
CA VAL A 335 -22.37 23.62 20.02
C VAL A 335 -22.78 24.47 21.21
N PHE A 336 -21.90 25.32 21.73
CA PHE A 336 -22.13 26.06 22.97
C PHE A 336 -22.82 27.42 22.75
N GLY A 337 -22.85 27.91 21.52
CA GLY A 337 -23.29 29.28 21.20
C GLY A 337 -22.21 30.34 21.49
N LYS A 338 -22.28 31.47 20.78
CA LYS A 338 -21.27 32.54 20.86
C LYS A 338 -21.13 33.16 22.25
N LYS A 339 -22.26 33.48 22.90
CA LYS A 339 -22.26 34.15 24.22
C LYS A 339 -21.62 33.28 25.29
N ARG A 340 -22.05 32.02 25.38
CA ARG A 340 -21.52 31.05 26.34
C ARG A 340 -20.04 30.76 26.09
N TRP A 341 -19.65 30.59 24.82
CA TRP A 341 -18.25 30.35 24.46
C TRP A 341 -17.33 31.51 24.83
N ALA A 342 -17.78 32.76 24.66
CA ALA A 342 -17.03 33.94 25.06
C ALA A 342 -16.83 34.05 26.58
N GLY A 343 -17.76 33.50 27.37
CA GLY A 343 -17.68 33.48 28.84
C GLY A 343 -16.73 32.43 29.43
N PHE A 344 -16.26 31.45 28.63
CA PHE A 344 -15.31 30.45 29.12
C PHE A 344 -13.88 31.00 29.25
N SER A 345 -13.16 30.59 30.29
CA SER A 345 -11.72 30.84 30.42
C SER A 345 -10.92 30.05 29.37
N GLU A 346 -9.65 30.43 29.14
CA GLU A 346 -8.80 29.68 28.22
C GLU A 346 -8.50 28.25 28.72
N GLU A 347 -8.43 28.04 30.04
CA GLU A 347 -8.32 26.71 30.65
C GLU A 347 -9.56 25.86 30.38
N GLU A 348 -10.76 26.44 30.51
CA GLU A 348 -12.02 25.75 30.21
C GLU A 348 -12.10 25.38 28.72
N LYS A 349 -11.75 26.31 27.81
CA LYS A 349 -11.70 26.05 26.37
C LYS A 349 -10.71 24.93 26.02
N GLU A 350 -9.53 24.92 26.64
CA GLU A 350 -8.55 23.84 26.49
C GLU A 350 -9.08 22.51 27.02
N GLN A 351 -9.78 22.48 28.16
CA GLN A 351 -10.37 21.26 28.72
C GLN A 351 -11.52 20.71 27.86
N ILE A 352 -12.38 21.58 27.34
CA ILE A 352 -13.43 21.21 26.39
C ILE A 352 -12.77 20.59 25.16
N TRP A 353 -11.80 21.28 24.56
CA TRP A 353 -11.06 20.75 23.42
C TRP A 353 -10.41 19.39 23.71
N HIS A 354 -9.73 19.26 24.85
CA HIS A 354 -9.04 18.03 25.26
C HIS A 354 -10.03 16.86 25.35
N THR A 355 -11.19 17.10 25.94
CA THR A 355 -12.27 16.11 26.06
C THR A 355 -12.76 15.68 24.67
N PHE A 356 -13.07 16.62 23.77
CA PHE A 356 -13.48 16.30 22.40
C PHE A 356 -12.40 15.53 21.61
N HIS A 357 -11.14 15.91 21.77
CA HIS A 357 -10.03 15.31 21.02
C HIS A 357 -9.74 13.87 21.47
N PHE A 358 -9.77 13.61 22.78
CA PHE A 358 -9.42 12.31 23.37
C PHE A 358 -10.60 11.39 23.65
N ALA A 359 -11.85 11.86 23.56
CA ALA A 359 -13.04 11.03 23.71
C ALA A 359 -13.01 9.83 22.75
N ASP A 360 -13.04 8.61 23.29
CA ASP A 360 -12.96 7.38 22.49
C ASP A 360 -14.32 6.85 22.03
N ASN A 361 -15.38 7.16 22.75
CA ASN A 361 -16.76 6.82 22.43
C ASN A 361 -17.61 8.09 22.36
N HIS A 362 -18.43 8.20 21.32
CA HIS A 362 -19.33 9.32 21.11
C HIS A 362 -20.48 9.31 22.15
N GLU A 363 -21.01 8.13 22.51
CA GLU A 363 -22.02 8.02 23.58
C GLU A 363 -21.47 8.52 24.91
N TRP A 364 -20.25 8.10 25.26
CA TRP A 364 -19.57 8.60 26.45
C TRP A 364 -19.40 10.12 26.42
N LEU A 365 -19.05 10.70 25.25
CA LEU A 365 -18.91 12.16 25.12
C LEU A 365 -20.25 12.86 25.33
N LYS A 366 -21.35 12.31 24.81
CA LYS A 366 -22.71 12.83 25.04
C LYS A 366 -23.11 12.78 26.51
N GLU A 367 -22.91 11.64 27.16
CA GLU A 367 -23.19 11.47 28.59
C GLU A 367 -22.34 12.41 29.46
N TYR A 368 -21.04 12.54 29.12
CA TYR A 368 -20.14 13.46 29.81
C TYR A 368 -20.58 14.91 29.62
N ALA A 369 -20.95 15.30 28.39
CA ALA A 369 -21.43 16.63 28.07
C ALA A 369 -22.74 16.99 28.78
N LEU A 370 -23.69 16.05 28.85
CA LEU A 370 -24.93 16.19 29.61
C LEU A 370 -24.64 16.46 31.10
N LYS A 371 -23.78 15.65 31.71
CA LYS A 371 -23.50 15.70 33.16
C LYS A 371 -22.61 16.86 33.58
N LYS A 372 -21.62 17.24 32.75
CA LYS A 372 -20.59 18.21 33.13
C LYS A 372 -20.74 19.58 32.49
N TRP A 373 -21.33 19.65 31.31
CA TRP A 373 -21.47 20.90 30.56
C TRP A 373 -22.91 21.36 30.44
N SER A 374 -23.89 20.69 31.08
CA SER A 374 -25.31 21.10 31.06
C SER A 374 -25.79 21.47 29.66
N ILE A 375 -25.52 20.60 28.69
CA ILE A 375 -25.86 20.79 27.27
C ILE A 375 -27.32 20.37 27.03
N THR A 376 -28.05 21.11 26.19
CA THR A 376 -29.45 20.81 25.82
C THR A 376 -29.55 19.69 24.76
N PRO A 377 -30.71 19.03 24.59
CA PRO A 377 -30.89 18.01 23.54
C PRO A 377 -30.57 18.49 22.11
N ASP A 378 -30.86 19.76 21.81
CA ASP A 378 -30.53 20.37 20.50
C ASP A 378 -29.03 20.58 20.33
N GLU A 379 -28.35 21.04 21.38
CA GLU A 379 -26.89 21.21 21.36
C GLU A 379 -26.17 19.84 21.27
N ILE A 380 -26.76 18.75 21.79
CA ILE A 380 -26.24 17.37 21.60
C ILE A 380 -26.26 16.96 20.12
N LYS A 381 -27.27 17.38 19.36
CA LYS A 381 -27.35 17.12 17.92
C LYS A 381 -26.22 17.82 17.17
N GLU A 382 -25.87 19.04 17.56
CA GLU A 382 -24.72 19.76 16.99
C GLU A 382 -23.38 19.17 17.45
N LEU A 383 -23.28 18.73 18.71
CA LEU A 383 -22.13 17.98 19.23
C LEU A 383 -21.85 16.74 18.38
N GLY A 384 -22.90 16.02 17.97
CA GLY A 384 -22.85 14.87 17.06
C GLY A 384 -22.12 15.12 15.75
N LYS A 385 -22.18 16.37 15.26
CA LYS A 385 -21.63 16.80 13.97
C LYS A 385 -20.19 17.32 14.07
N VAL A 386 -19.68 17.57 15.29
CA VAL A 386 -18.33 18.14 15.46
C VAL A 386 -17.26 17.14 15.06
N ALA A 387 -16.51 17.47 14.01
CA ALA A 387 -15.29 16.78 13.63
C ALA A 387 -14.09 17.72 13.79
N LEU A 388 -13.16 17.41 14.69
CA LEU A 388 -11.92 18.18 14.84
C LEU A 388 -10.86 17.77 13.81
N GLU A 389 -9.91 18.67 13.53
CA GLU A 389 -8.74 18.35 12.69
C GLU A 389 -7.94 17.19 13.30
N LYS A 390 -7.75 16.11 12.53
CA LYS A 390 -7.08 14.87 13.00
C LYS A 390 -5.56 14.89 12.81
N GLU A 391 -5.05 15.87 12.08
CA GLU A 391 -3.63 15.97 11.74
C GLU A 391 -2.82 16.57 12.89
N TYR A 392 -1.49 16.43 12.81
CA TYR A 392 -0.55 17.00 13.77
C TYR A 392 0.31 18.08 13.09
N ALA A 393 0.78 19.03 13.90
CA ALA A 393 1.66 20.11 13.51
C ALA A 393 3.12 19.64 13.31
N ARG A 394 4.00 20.56 12.89
CA ARG A 394 5.47 20.37 12.91
C ARG A 394 6.12 20.67 14.28
N PHE A 395 5.40 21.40 15.12
CA PHE A 395 5.87 21.92 16.41
C PHE A 395 5.18 21.22 17.59
N SER A 396 5.87 21.12 18.72
CA SER A 396 5.30 20.63 19.98
C SER A 396 4.56 21.74 20.72
N LYS A 397 3.71 21.40 21.68
CA LYS A 397 3.08 22.40 22.56
C LYS A 397 4.14 23.24 23.30
N LYS A 398 5.28 22.63 23.67
CA LYS A 398 6.40 23.32 24.33
C LYS A 398 7.04 24.37 23.42
N SER A 399 7.39 24.00 22.18
CA SER A 399 7.99 24.95 21.24
C SER A 399 7.00 26.05 20.82
N LEU A 400 5.71 25.71 20.67
CA LEU A 400 4.68 26.71 20.40
C LEU A 400 4.56 27.74 21.52
N LYS A 401 4.60 27.32 22.79
CA LYS A 401 4.60 28.25 23.94
C LYS A 401 5.75 29.25 23.93
N LYS A 402 6.91 28.90 23.37
CA LYS A 402 8.05 29.83 23.25
C LYS A 402 7.94 30.74 22.03
N ILE A 403 7.40 30.25 20.92
CA ILE A 403 7.34 30.97 19.64
C ILE A 403 6.14 31.94 19.58
N ILE A 404 5.00 31.59 20.20
CA ILE A 404 3.78 32.39 20.13
C ILE A 404 3.99 33.82 20.63
N PRO A 405 4.62 34.08 21.80
CA PRO A 405 4.86 35.46 22.27
C PRO A 405 5.64 36.30 21.26
N GLN A 406 6.66 35.69 20.64
CA GLN A 406 7.49 36.34 19.65
C GLN A 406 6.71 36.64 18.35
N LEU A 407 5.81 35.75 17.95
CA LEU A 407 4.91 36.01 16.84
C LEU A 407 3.86 37.07 17.20
N GLU A 408 3.41 37.16 18.46
CA GLU A 408 2.48 38.17 18.98
C GLU A 408 3.04 39.59 18.82
N GLU A 409 4.36 39.76 18.86
CA GLU A 409 5.06 41.03 18.57
C GLU A 409 5.17 41.35 17.07
N GLY A 410 4.65 40.49 16.19
CA GLY A 410 4.69 40.69 14.75
C GLY A 410 5.95 40.17 14.06
N LEU A 411 6.84 39.48 14.78
CA LEU A 411 8.03 38.87 14.19
C LEU A 411 7.64 37.79 13.17
N THR A 412 8.46 37.66 12.12
CA THR A 412 8.34 36.53 11.20
C THR A 412 8.76 35.25 11.89
N LEU A 413 8.25 34.10 11.44
CA LEU A 413 8.51 32.82 12.08
C LEU A 413 10.01 32.51 12.27
N ASP A 414 10.86 32.88 11.32
CA ASP A 414 12.29 32.58 11.42
C ASP A 414 12.99 33.45 12.47
N LYS A 415 12.60 34.72 12.59
CA LYS A 415 13.04 35.60 13.69
C LYS A 415 12.49 35.12 15.04
N ALA A 416 11.21 34.78 15.10
CA ALA A 416 10.55 34.28 16.30
C ALA A 416 11.16 32.98 16.84
N LYS A 417 11.71 32.12 15.97
CA LYS A 417 12.48 30.93 16.40
C LYS A 417 13.80 31.31 17.06
N ILE A 418 14.55 32.24 16.44
CA ILE A 418 15.84 32.70 16.95
C ILE A 418 15.65 33.31 18.34
N GLU A 419 14.67 34.22 18.47
CA GLU A 419 14.35 34.88 19.74
C GLU A 419 13.83 33.89 20.80
N ALA A 420 13.10 32.85 20.37
CA ALA A 420 12.71 31.73 21.24
C ALA A 420 13.88 30.79 21.65
N GLY A 421 15.11 31.10 21.25
CA GLY A 421 16.33 30.35 21.57
C GLY A 421 16.62 29.16 20.65
N TYR A 422 16.07 29.15 19.43
CA TYR A 422 16.30 28.10 18.44
C TYR A 422 17.20 28.64 17.31
N THR A 423 18.52 28.58 17.47
CA THR A 423 19.50 29.01 16.46
C THR A 423 19.94 27.85 15.55
N PRO A 424 20.42 28.13 14.32
CA PRO A 424 20.96 27.12 13.42
C PRO A 424 22.18 26.36 13.99
N GLU A 425 22.97 26.98 14.87
CA GLU A 425 24.10 26.30 15.54
C GLU A 425 23.64 25.14 16.43
N TYR A 426 22.40 25.16 16.93
CA TYR A 426 21.83 24.07 17.73
C TYR A 426 21.64 22.76 16.93
N GLU A 427 21.74 22.79 15.60
CA GLU A 427 21.62 21.58 14.76
C GLU A 427 22.94 20.82 14.53
N ILE A 428 24.14 21.34 14.90
CA ILE A 428 25.40 20.71 14.48
C ILE A 428 26.51 20.75 15.56
N GLU A 429 26.32 19.99 16.63
CA GLU A 429 27.43 19.22 17.23
C GLU A 429 27.06 17.73 17.20
N LYS A 430 26.68 17.23 16.02
CA LYS A 430 26.68 15.78 15.82
C LYS A 430 28.11 15.35 15.57
N SER A 431 28.70 14.66 16.53
CA SER A 431 29.90 13.88 16.29
C SER A 431 29.65 12.96 15.09
N LEU A 432 30.45 13.15 14.03
CA LEU A 432 30.35 12.32 12.83
C LEU A 432 30.77 10.89 13.20
N SER A 433 29.93 9.92 12.91
CA SER A 433 30.29 8.53 13.14
C SER A 433 31.41 8.09 12.19
N ALA A 434 32.22 7.10 12.59
CA ALA A 434 33.24 6.50 11.73
C ALA A 434 32.61 5.74 10.54
N TYR A 435 31.45 5.12 10.78
CA TYR A 435 30.67 4.36 9.80
C TYR A 435 29.20 4.79 9.86
N LEU A 436 28.45 4.57 8.76
CA LEU A 436 27.02 4.81 8.76
C LEU A 436 26.32 3.94 9.83
N PRO A 437 25.59 4.57 10.77
CA PRO A 437 24.90 3.87 11.85
C PRO A 437 23.71 3.09 11.29
N LEU A 438 22.97 2.33 12.11
CA LEU A 438 21.72 1.72 11.63
C LEU A 438 20.73 2.83 11.23
N PRO A 439 20.09 2.77 10.05
CA PRO A 439 19.13 3.78 9.64
C PRO A 439 17.91 3.76 10.58
N GLU A 440 17.38 4.94 10.90
CA GLU A 440 16.12 5.06 11.64
C GLU A 440 15.00 4.33 10.90
N ASN A 441 13.96 3.91 11.63
CA ASN A 441 12.85 3.18 11.04
C ASN A 441 11.93 4.10 10.24
N ILE A 442 12.13 4.12 8.93
CA ILE A 442 11.27 4.77 7.94
C ILE A 442 10.13 3.82 7.59
N ARG A 443 8.89 4.30 7.76
CA ARG A 443 7.68 3.49 7.54
C ARG A 443 7.52 3.01 6.09
N ASN A 444 8.17 3.70 5.13
CA ASN A 444 8.22 3.26 3.74
C ASN A 444 9.27 2.12 3.61
N PRO A 445 8.84 0.88 3.32
CA PRO A 445 9.73 -0.28 3.26
C PRO A 445 10.70 -0.25 2.08
N ILE A 446 10.37 0.41 0.97
CA ILE A 446 11.27 0.57 -0.18
C ILE A 446 12.45 1.45 0.23
N VAL A 447 12.14 2.63 0.80
CA VAL A 447 13.14 3.57 1.31
C VAL A 447 13.98 2.93 2.41
N GLN A 448 13.35 2.26 3.38
CA GLN A 448 14.07 1.59 4.46
C GLN A 448 15.06 0.55 3.92
N GLN A 449 14.64 -0.24 2.94
CA GLN A 449 15.47 -1.26 2.33
C GLN A 449 16.65 -0.65 1.55
N ALA A 450 16.41 0.42 0.78
CA ALA A 450 17.46 1.15 0.08
C ALA A 450 18.51 1.73 1.06
N LEU A 451 18.08 2.34 2.18
CA LEU A 451 19.00 2.86 3.19
C LEU A 451 19.82 1.77 3.90
N TYR A 452 19.25 0.58 4.13
CA TYR A 452 19.99 -0.56 4.67
C TYR A 452 21.08 -1.03 3.71
N GLU A 453 20.79 -1.16 2.41
CA GLU A 453 21.80 -1.58 1.44
C GLU A 453 22.84 -0.47 1.22
N LEU A 454 22.43 0.80 1.21
CA LEU A 454 23.33 1.95 1.17
C LEU A 454 24.33 1.91 2.32
N ARG A 455 23.87 1.63 3.54
CA ARG A 455 24.74 1.45 4.71
C ARG A 455 25.82 0.40 4.43
N HIS A 456 25.43 -0.75 3.88
CA HIS A 456 26.37 -1.83 3.61
C HIS A 456 27.40 -1.47 2.54
N VAL A 457 26.96 -0.82 1.46
CA VAL A 457 27.84 -0.34 0.37
C VAL A 457 28.82 0.71 0.90
N VAL A 458 28.33 1.81 1.49
CA VAL A 458 29.17 2.91 1.96
C VAL A 458 30.13 2.44 3.05
N ASN A 459 29.69 1.62 4.01
CA ASN A 459 30.61 1.09 5.02
C ASN A 459 31.66 0.14 4.44
N ALA A 460 31.33 -0.58 3.35
CA ALA A 460 32.32 -1.40 2.64
C ALA A 460 33.31 -0.56 1.85
N VAL A 461 32.87 0.54 1.23
CA VAL A 461 33.74 1.56 0.62
C VAL A 461 34.68 2.14 1.67
N ILE A 462 34.15 2.62 2.81
CA ILE A 462 34.97 3.21 3.90
C ILE A 462 36.02 2.23 4.42
N ARG A 463 35.66 0.95 4.62
CA ARG A 463 36.61 -0.08 5.06
C ARG A 463 37.71 -0.39 4.04
N THR A 464 37.44 -0.20 2.75
CA THR A 464 38.35 -0.61 1.68
C THR A 464 39.23 0.54 1.20
N TYR A 465 38.65 1.73 1.04
CA TYR A 465 39.29 2.88 0.40
C TYR A 465 39.47 4.09 1.33
N GLY A 466 39.04 3.97 2.60
CA GLY A 466 39.00 5.08 3.55
C GLY A 466 37.74 5.93 3.42
N LYS A 467 37.60 6.90 4.33
CA LYS A 467 36.41 7.77 4.41
C LYS A 467 36.40 8.80 3.26
N PRO A 468 35.31 8.89 2.47
CA PRO A 468 35.19 9.95 1.46
C PRO A 468 35.07 11.33 2.09
N ASP A 469 35.64 12.34 1.44
CA ASP A 469 35.54 13.75 1.85
C ASP A 469 34.19 14.35 1.43
N ILE A 470 33.71 13.94 0.25
CA ILE A 470 32.46 14.41 -0.35
C ILE A 470 31.61 13.22 -0.78
N ALA A 471 30.30 13.28 -0.54
CA ALA A 471 29.33 12.39 -1.18
C ALA A 471 28.37 13.19 -2.06
N ARG A 472 28.21 12.76 -3.31
CA ARG A 472 27.27 13.32 -4.30
C ARG A 472 26.14 12.32 -4.52
N VAL A 473 24.89 12.77 -4.37
CA VAL A 473 23.69 11.95 -4.53
C VAL A 473 22.76 12.61 -5.54
N GLU A 474 22.24 11.85 -6.49
CA GLU A 474 21.23 12.35 -7.42
C GLU A 474 19.87 12.54 -6.71
N LEU A 475 19.33 13.76 -6.77
CA LEU A 475 17.95 14.05 -6.42
C LEU A 475 17.10 14.07 -7.70
N ALA A 476 15.91 13.50 -7.64
CA ALA A 476 14.85 13.69 -8.62
C ALA A 476 14.26 15.12 -8.56
N ARG A 477 15.10 16.15 -8.74
CA ARG A 477 14.72 17.55 -8.87
C ARG A 477 14.90 17.99 -10.31
N GLU A 478 13.83 18.52 -10.90
CA GLU A 478 13.88 19.14 -12.23
C GLU A 478 14.74 20.42 -12.21
N MET A 479 15.31 20.76 -13.37
CA MET A 479 15.99 22.05 -13.56
C MET A 479 14.99 23.20 -13.48
N LYS A 480 15.47 24.41 -13.13
CA LYS A 480 14.62 25.60 -12.98
C LYS A 480 14.06 25.97 -14.36
N LYS A 481 12.75 25.80 -14.55
CA LYS A 481 12.05 26.16 -15.79
C LYS A 481 12.06 27.70 -16.00
N PRO A 482 12.03 28.18 -17.25
CA PRO A 482 11.93 29.61 -17.58
C PRO A 482 10.77 30.32 -16.85
N LYS A 483 10.89 31.63 -16.59
CA LYS A 483 9.88 32.45 -15.86
C LYS A 483 8.47 32.27 -16.44
N GLN A 484 8.32 32.44 -17.75
CA GLN A 484 7.03 32.29 -18.46
C GLN A 484 6.40 30.90 -18.28
N LYS A 485 7.19 29.81 -18.38
CA LYS A 485 6.69 28.45 -18.15
C LYS A 485 6.26 28.22 -16.69
N ARG A 486 6.91 28.88 -15.71
CA ARG A 486 6.52 28.80 -14.29
C ARG A 486 5.22 29.55 -14.00
N GLU A 487 5.04 30.74 -14.59
CA GLU A 487 3.81 31.53 -14.48
C GLU A 487 2.61 30.79 -15.07
N LYS A 488 2.79 30.17 -16.25
CA LYS A 488 1.76 29.32 -16.87
C LYS A 488 1.35 28.15 -15.97
N MET A 489 2.32 27.41 -15.41
CA MET A 489 2.04 26.33 -14.47
C MET A 489 1.34 26.83 -13.19
N ARG A 490 1.75 27.99 -12.64
CA ARG A 490 1.10 28.59 -11.46
C ARG A 490 -0.36 28.93 -11.76
N SER A 491 -0.63 29.51 -12.93
CA SER A 491 -2.00 29.81 -13.41
C SER A 491 -2.83 28.53 -13.58
N GLU A 492 -2.29 27.47 -14.19
CA GLU A 492 -2.96 26.18 -14.34
C GLU A 492 -3.30 25.52 -13.00
N LEU A 493 -2.36 25.57 -12.03
CA LEU A 493 -2.60 25.08 -10.66
C LEU A 493 -3.71 25.88 -9.96
N ARG A 494 -3.75 27.20 -10.14
CA ARG A 494 -4.80 28.07 -9.57
C ARG A 494 -6.18 27.73 -10.15
N LYS A 495 -6.29 27.60 -11.48
CA LYS A 495 -7.54 27.19 -12.15
C LYS A 495 -8.03 25.83 -11.65
N ARG A 496 -7.11 24.88 -11.46
CA ARG A 496 -7.44 23.57 -10.89
C ARG A 496 -7.97 23.69 -9.46
N GLN A 497 -7.32 24.48 -8.61
CA GLN A 497 -7.75 24.68 -7.22
C GLN A 497 -9.13 25.33 -7.12
N MET A 498 -9.42 26.33 -7.96
CA MET A 498 -10.73 26.98 -8.04
C MET A 498 -11.82 25.97 -8.41
N LYS A 499 -11.58 25.16 -9.46
CA LYS A 499 -12.51 24.11 -9.89
C LYS A 499 -12.77 23.08 -8.79
N PHE A 500 -11.75 22.71 -8.00
CA PHE A 500 -11.93 21.81 -6.86
C PHE A 500 -12.88 22.40 -5.80
N GLU A 501 -12.76 23.68 -5.48
CA GLU A 501 -13.60 24.33 -4.48
C GLU A 501 -15.04 24.55 -5.00
N GLU A 502 -15.20 24.86 -6.28
CA GLU A 502 -16.50 24.96 -6.95
C GLU A 502 -17.26 23.63 -6.90
N ILE A 503 -16.62 22.54 -7.35
CA ILE A 503 -17.19 21.18 -7.28
C ILE A 503 -17.55 20.83 -5.84
N LYS A 504 -16.69 21.21 -4.88
CA LYS A 504 -16.95 20.99 -3.47
C LYS A 504 -18.22 21.72 -2.99
N SER A 505 -18.49 22.94 -3.46
CA SER A 505 -19.75 23.66 -3.16
C SER A 505 -20.95 22.94 -3.78
N ILE A 506 -20.85 22.56 -5.05
CA ILE A 506 -21.93 21.86 -5.77
C ILE A 506 -22.32 20.56 -5.05
N LEU A 507 -21.35 19.76 -4.64
CA LEU A 507 -21.61 18.51 -3.93
C LEU A 507 -22.23 18.73 -2.54
N LYS A 508 -21.88 19.82 -1.86
CA LYS A 508 -22.51 20.20 -0.59
C LYS A 508 -23.96 20.62 -0.77
N GLU A 509 -24.22 21.48 -1.74
CA GLU A 509 -25.52 22.09 -1.96
C GLU A 509 -26.53 21.11 -2.57
N ARG A 510 -26.13 20.35 -3.60
CA ARG A 510 -27.05 19.51 -4.38
C ARG A 510 -27.20 18.09 -3.84
N LEU A 511 -26.21 17.59 -3.11
CA LEU A 511 -26.17 16.20 -2.62
C LEU A 511 -25.94 16.11 -1.10
N GLY A 512 -25.91 17.24 -0.38
CA GLY A 512 -25.83 17.23 1.09
C GLY A 512 -24.49 16.78 1.67
N PHE A 513 -23.42 16.65 0.86
CA PHE A 513 -22.11 16.24 1.38
C PHE A 513 -21.63 17.24 2.44
N ILE A 514 -21.09 16.77 3.58
CA ILE A 514 -20.58 17.69 4.63
C ILE A 514 -19.19 18.23 4.24
N ASP A 515 -18.30 17.33 3.83
CA ASP A 515 -16.95 17.66 3.38
C ASP A 515 -16.49 16.68 2.28
N PRO A 516 -16.75 16.99 1.01
CA PRO A 516 -16.36 16.15 -0.11
C PRO A 516 -14.86 15.82 -0.09
N LYS A 517 -14.55 14.53 -0.12
CA LYS A 517 -13.20 13.99 -0.21
C LYS A 517 -12.67 14.12 -1.62
N ARG A 518 -11.35 13.98 -1.73
CA ARG A 518 -10.64 14.03 -3.01
C ARG A 518 -11.21 13.07 -4.06
N ASP A 519 -11.55 11.85 -3.69
CA ASP A 519 -12.07 10.85 -4.63
C ASP A 519 -13.48 11.19 -5.12
N GLU A 520 -14.30 11.81 -4.28
CA GLU A 520 -15.65 12.29 -4.65
C GLU A 520 -15.54 13.45 -5.65
N ILE A 521 -14.66 14.42 -5.35
CA ILE A 521 -14.36 15.53 -6.28
C ILE A 521 -13.81 15.01 -7.61
N HIS A 522 -12.87 14.05 -7.57
CA HIS A 522 -12.34 13.41 -8.77
C HIS A 522 -13.43 12.70 -9.58
N LYS A 523 -14.37 12.01 -8.92
CA LYS A 523 -15.49 11.33 -9.61
C LYS A 523 -16.36 12.33 -10.36
N TYR A 524 -16.67 13.47 -9.75
CA TYR A 524 -17.36 14.57 -10.42
C TYR A 524 -16.58 15.11 -11.62
N MET A 525 -15.27 15.36 -11.47
CA MET A 525 -14.44 15.84 -12.57
C MET A 525 -14.47 14.88 -13.77
N LEU A 526 -14.38 13.58 -13.51
CA LEU A 526 -14.45 12.56 -14.56
C LEU A 526 -15.83 12.52 -15.24
N TRP A 527 -16.90 12.69 -14.48
CA TRP A 527 -18.26 12.75 -15.02
C TRP A 527 -18.45 13.95 -15.95
N GLU A 528 -17.97 15.13 -15.56
CA GLU A 528 -17.98 16.33 -16.38
C GLU A 528 -17.07 16.18 -17.62
N GLU A 529 -15.89 15.58 -17.48
CA GLU A 529 -15.01 15.24 -18.60
C GLU A 529 -15.72 14.36 -19.64
N CYS A 530 -16.59 13.45 -19.20
CA CYS A 530 -17.40 12.58 -20.06
C CYS A 530 -18.68 13.23 -20.59
N ARG A 531 -18.89 14.53 -20.35
CA ARG A 531 -20.13 15.26 -20.69
C ARG A 531 -21.38 14.55 -20.15
N GLU A 532 -21.30 14.11 -18.90
CA GLU A 532 -22.42 13.49 -18.18
C GLU A 532 -22.94 12.18 -18.80
N THR A 533 -22.12 11.48 -19.58
CA THR A 533 -22.48 10.21 -20.22
C THR A 533 -21.46 9.13 -19.90
N CYS A 534 -21.88 7.87 -19.92
CA CYS A 534 -20.95 6.76 -19.84
C CYS A 534 -20.21 6.63 -21.19
N PRO A 535 -18.87 6.66 -21.24
CA PRO A 535 -18.12 6.53 -22.50
C PRO A 535 -18.32 5.16 -23.15
N TYR A 536 -18.61 4.11 -22.38
CA TYR A 536 -18.79 2.73 -22.86
C TYR A 536 -20.17 2.42 -23.41
N THR A 537 -21.23 3.08 -22.91
CA THR A 537 -22.61 2.79 -23.32
C THR A 537 -23.37 3.99 -23.88
N GLY A 538 -22.89 5.21 -23.67
CA GLY A 538 -23.61 6.45 -24.00
C GLY A 538 -24.74 6.79 -23.02
N ARG A 539 -25.03 5.97 -22.01
CA ARG A 539 -26.10 6.24 -21.03
C ARG A 539 -25.83 7.55 -20.31
N LYS A 540 -26.82 8.44 -20.27
CA LYS A 540 -26.76 9.68 -19.47
C LYS A 540 -26.68 9.35 -17.99
N ILE A 541 -25.85 10.11 -17.28
CA ILE A 541 -25.55 9.96 -15.87
C ILE A 541 -26.01 11.25 -15.20
N SER A 542 -27.11 11.22 -14.44
CA SER A 542 -27.48 12.36 -13.61
C SER A 542 -26.52 12.48 -12.42
N LEU A 543 -26.44 13.68 -11.83
CA LEU A 543 -25.58 13.92 -10.68
C LEU A 543 -25.94 13.01 -9.48
N SER A 544 -27.22 12.74 -9.23
CA SER A 544 -27.64 11.79 -8.19
C SER A 544 -27.27 10.34 -8.55
N ALA A 545 -27.48 9.93 -9.81
CA ALA A 545 -27.13 8.57 -10.25
C ALA A 545 -25.62 8.31 -10.19
N LEU A 546 -24.78 9.33 -10.45
CA LEU A 546 -23.33 9.23 -10.31
C LEU A 546 -22.91 8.73 -8.93
N TYR A 547 -23.63 9.10 -7.87
CA TYR A 547 -23.34 8.69 -6.48
C TYR A 547 -24.26 7.58 -5.96
N GLY A 548 -25.29 7.18 -6.73
CA GLY A 548 -26.27 6.15 -6.36
C GLY A 548 -25.82 4.69 -6.50
N GLY A 549 -24.55 4.44 -6.85
CA GLY A 549 -23.95 3.09 -6.83
C GLY A 549 -23.89 2.36 -8.18
N ASP A 550 -24.73 2.74 -9.15
CA ASP A 550 -24.75 2.16 -10.51
C ASP A 550 -23.52 2.51 -11.34
N PHE A 551 -22.90 3.64 -11.02
CA PHE A 551 -21.73 4.17 -11.73
C PHE A 551 -20.50 4.17 -10.83
N GLU A 552 -19.36 3.85 -11.40
CA GLU A 552 -18.08 3.81 -10.70
C GLU A 552 -16.94 4.40 -11.51
N VAL A 553 -15.86 4.73 -10.81
CA VAL A 553 -14.61 5.17 -11.43
C VAL A 553 -13.82 3.91 -11.77
N GLU A 554 -13.54 3.72 -13.05
CA GLU A 554 -12.72 2.62 -13.53
C GLU A 554 -11.39 3.12 -14.12
N HIS A 555 -10.45 2.20 -14.31
CA HIS A 555 -9.19 2.49 -14.98
C HIS A 555 -9.29 2.12 -16.46
N ILE A 556 -9.08 3.08 -17.36
CA ILE A 556 -9.16 2.89 -18.82
C ILE A 556 -8.22 1.76 -19.23
N ILE A 557 -6.92 1.93 -18.94
CA ILE A 557 -5.96 0.82 -18.95
C ILE A 557 -5.97 0.18 -17.56
N PRO A 558 -6.16 -1.14 -17.44
CA PRO A 558 -6.22 -1.82 -16.15
C PRO A 558 -5.05 -1.45 -15.25
N TYR A 559 -5.35 -1.05 -14.00
CA TYR A 559 -4.33 -0.66 -13.02
C TYR A 559 -3.28 -1.77 -12.80
N LYS A 560 -3.71 -3.03 -12.86
CA LYS A 560 -2.81 -4.20 -12.78
C LYS A 560 -1.98 -4.45 -14.04
N ARG A 561 -2.01 -3.56 -15.03
CA ARG A 561 -1.13 -3.57 -16.22
C ARG A 561 -0.37 -2.26 -16.40
N SER A 562 -0.95 -1.13 -16.01
CA SER A 562 -0.31 0.20 -16.17
C SER A 562 0.33 0.77 -14.91
N LEU A 563 0.02 0.28 -13.71
CA LEU A 563 0.44 0.90 -12.44
C LEU A 563 -0.04 2.36 -12.25
N ASP A 564 -0.81 2.89 -13.19
CA ASP A 564 -1.20 4.29 -13.26
C ASP A 564 -2.56 4.51 -12.58
N ASP A 565 -2.52 5.01 -11.36
CA ASP A 565 -3.70 5.42 -10.59
C ASP A 565 -4.03 6.91 -10.77
N SER A 566 -3.36 7.60 -11.69
CA SER A 566 -3.62 9.00 -11.97
C SER A 566 -5.04 9.20 -12.51
N LEU A 567 -5.56 10.43 -12.36
CA LEU A 567 -6.85 10.80 -12.93
C LEU A 567 -6.86 10.69 -14.47
N PHE A 568 -5.68 10.69 -15.10
CA PHE A 568 -5.52 10.58 -16.54
C PHE A 568 -5.92 9.18 -17.06
N ASN A 569 -5.62 8.13 -16.28
CA ASN A 569 -6.00 6.75 -16.62
C ASN A 569 -7.38 6.34 -16.04
N LYS A 570 -8.19 7.27 -15.55
CA LYS A 570 -9.49 6.97 -14.93
C LYS A 570 -10.66 7.53 -15.73
N THR A 571 -11.79 6.84 -15.73
CA THR A 571 -13.05 7.34 -16.30
C THR A 571 -14.24 6.91 -15.45
N VAL A 572 -15.42 7.52 -15.66
CA VAL A 572 -16.67 7.05 -15.06
C VAL A 572 -17.33 6.05 -16.01
N CYS A 573 -17.88 4.96 -15.49
CA CYS A 573 -18.65 4.00 -16.27
C CYS A 573 -19.77 3.36 -15.46
N LEU A 574 -20.67 2.64 -16.14
CA LEU A 574 -21.59 1.72 -15.48
C LEU A 574 -20.79 0.57 -14.85
N ARG A 575 -21.19 0.18 -13.65
CA ARG A 575 -20.55 -0.91 -12.89
C ARG A 575 -20.54 -2.23 -13.67
N GLU A 576 -21.59 -2.53 -14.41
CA GLU A 576 -21.69 -3.74 -15.24
C GLU A 576 -20.62 -3.76 -16.33
N GLU A 577 -20.42 -2.64 -17.03
CA GLU A 577 -19.38 -2.53 -18.07
C GLU A 577 -17.96 -2.64 -17.48
N ASN A 578 -17.72 -2.10 -16.28
CA ASN A 578 -16.44 -2.29 -15.61
C ASN A 578 -16.18 -3.78 -15.30
N GLN A 579 -17.22 -4.52 -14.90
CA GLN A 579 -17.12 -5.96 -14.65
C GLN A 579 -16.85 -6.73 -15.95
N ILE A 580 -17.53 -6.37 -17.04
CA ILE A 580 -17.33 -6.96 -18.37
C ILE A 580 -15.89 -6.72 -18.83
N LYS A 581 -15.40 -5.47 -18.77
CA LYS A 581 -14.03 -5.12 -19.18
C LYS A 581 -13.00 -5.85 -18.31
N GLY A 582 -13.15 -5.83 -17.00
CA GLY A 582 -12.26 -6.52 -16.07
C GLY A 582 -10.80 -6.06 -16.20
N ASP A 583 -9.88 -7.01 -16.36
CA ASP A 583 -8.42 -6.76 -16.44
C ASP A 583 -7.92 -6.51 -17.89
N ARG A 584 -8.82 -6.10 -18.78
CA ARG A 584 -8.57 -5.88 -20.21
C ARG A 584 -8.57 -4.39 -20.59
N THR A 585 -7.86 -4.03 -21.66
CA THR A 585 -7.99 -2.68 -22.27
C THR A 585 -9.35 -2.54 -22.96
N PRO A 586 -9.81 -1.31 -23.28
CA PRO A 586 -11.05 -1.14 -24.02
C PRO A 586 -11.01 -1.84 -25.39
N TYR A 587 -9.87 -1.81 -26.08
CA TYR A 587 -9.68 -2.57 -27.32
C TYR A 587 -9.87 -4.08 -27.10
N GLU A 588 -9.18 -4.68 -26.13
CA GLU A 588 -9.30 -6.13 -25.85
C GLU A 588 -10.69 -6.55 -25.34
N ALA A 589 -11.42 -5.65 -24.68
CA ALA A 589 -12.73 -5.93 -24.14
C ALA A 589 -13.84 -5.91 -25.21
N TYR A 590 -13.73 -5.00 -26.19
CA TYR A 590 -14.83 -4.71 -27.11
C TYR A 590 -14.50 -4.95 -28.59
N SER A 591 -13.23 -5.14 -28.99
CA SER A 591 -12.86 -5.32 -30.42
C SER A 591 -13.43 -6.57 -31.10
N GLY A 592 -13.90 -7.57 -30.33
CA GLY A 592 -14.63 -8.72 -30.87
C GLY A 592 -15.97 -8.34 -31.52
N ASP A 593 -16.54 -7.20 -31.12
CA ASP A 593 -17.69 -6.55 -31.76
C ASP A 593 -17.22 -5.21 -32.32
N ARG A 594 -16.86 -5.21 -33.61
CA ARG A 594 -16.24 -4.06 -34.27
C ARG A 594 -17.15 -2.83 -34.24
N GLN A 595 -18.45 -3.01 -34.42
CA GLN A 595 -19.41 -1.92 -34.42
C GLN A 595 -19.49 -1.27 -33.01
N LYS A 596 -19.65 -2.09 -31.97
CA LYS A 596 -19.69 -1.60 -30.58
C LYS A 596 -18.42 -0.85 -30.19
N TYR A 597 -17.25 -1.37 -30.59
CA TYR A 597 -15.99 -0.70 -30.31
C TYR A 597 -15.83 0.64 -31.05
N GLU A 598 -16.19 0.70 -32.34
CA GLU A 598 -16.14 1.94 -33.12
C GLU A 598 -17.08 3.01 -32.53
N GLU A 599 -18.28 2.63 -32.07
CA GLU A 599 -19.18 3.53 -31.35
C GLU A 599 -18.59 4.07 -30.04
N ILE A 600 -17.90 3.22 -29.26
CA ILE A 600 -17.20 3.64 -28.04
C ILE A 600 -16.16 4.70 -28.38
N ILE A 601 -15.34 4.47 -29.41
CA ILE A 601 -14.31 5.42 -29.83
C ILE A 601 -14.95 6.74 -30.30
N LEU A 602 -16.00 6.68 -31.11
CA LEU A 602 -16.74 7.88 -31.54
C LEU A 602 -17.32 8.67 -30.36
N ARG A 603 -17.88 7.98 -29.36
CA ARG A 603 -18.37 8.61 -28.12
C ARG A 603 -17.24 9.26 -27.34
N VAL A 604 -16.13 8.55 -27.13
CA VAL A 604 -14.94 9.07 -26.44
C VAL A 604 -14.38 10.31 -27.16
N GLN A 605 -14.36 10.34 -28.50
CA GLN A 605 -13.90 11.50 -29.25
C GLN A 605 -14.76 12.76 -29.00
N LYS A 606 -16.07 12.58 -28.77
CA LYS A 606 -17.02 13.67 -28.46
C LYS A 606 -16.93 14.19 -27.01
N THR A 607 -16.19 13.53 -26.13
CA THR A 607 -16.00 13.97 -24.73
C THR A 607 -15.04 15.17 -24.61
N SER A 608 -14.99 15.76 -23.41
CA SER A 608 -14.07 16.84 -23.07
C SER A 608 -12.71 16.34 -22.53
N MET A 609 -12.43 15.03 -22.65
CA MET A 609 -11.17 14.44 -22.19
C MET A 609 -9.94 14.98 -22.96
N PRO A 610 -8.76 15.08 -22.33
CA PRO A 610 -7.52 15.40 -23.04
C PRO A 610 -7.18 14.38 -24.13
N ARG A 611 -6.53 14.81 -25.22
CA ARG A 611 -6.18 13.95 -26.35
C ARG A 611 -5.42 12.68 -25.95
N GLY A 612 -4.42 12.79 -25.09
CA GLY A 612 -3.67 11.61 -24.63
C GLY A 612 -4.52 10.63 -23.82
N LYS A 613 -5.57 11.09 -23.12
CA LYS A 613 -6.50 10.24 -22.37
C LYS A 613 -7.47 9.53 -23.32
N LYS A 614 -7.94 10.22 -24.36
CA LYS A 614 -8.73 9.61 -25.45
C LYS A 614 -7.94 8.50 -26.14
N ASN A 615 -6.64 8.71 -26.38
CA ASN A 615 -5.78 7.71 -27.00
C ASN A 615 -5.70 6.41 -26.18
N LEU A 616 -5.82 6.46 -24.84
CA LEU A 616 -5.82 5.24 -24.01
C LEU A 616 -6.95 4.28 -24.36
N PHE A 617 -8.10 4.78 -24.81
CA PHE A 617 -9.21 3.93 -25.26
C PHE A 617 -8.90 3.20 -26.56
N ALA A 618 -7.99 3.75 -27.38
CA ALA A 618 -7.62 3.23 -28.68
C ALA A 618 -6.33 2.38 -28.67
N ILE A 619 -5.69 2.18 -27.52
CA ILE A 619 -4.45 1.42 -27.42
C ILE A 619 -4.70 -0.07 -27.71
N LYS A 620 -3.99 -0.58 -28.72
CA LYS A 620 -3.99 -2.00 -29.10
C LYS A 620 -2.95 -2.81 -28.32
N GLU A 621 -1.76 -2.23 -28.10
CA GLU A 621 -0.65 -2.88 -27.41
C GLU A 621 -0.08 -1.99 -26.30
N LEU A 622 0.16 -2.58 -25.13
CA LEU A 622 0.77 -1.89 -23.99
C LEU A 622 2.29 -2.00 -24.09
N LYS A 623 3.00 -0.85 -24.08
CA LYS A 623 4.46 -0.82 -23.90
C LYS A 623 4.81 -1.02 -22.41
N ASP A 624 5.94 -1.67 -22.11
CA ASP A 624 6.35 -2.04 -20.74
C ASP A 624 6.70 -0.86 -19.80
N ASP A 625 6.73 0.38 -20.28
CA ASP A 625 7.31 1.53 -19.58
C ASP A 625 6.34 2.37 -18.71
N PHE A 626 5.13 1.87 -18.38
CA PHE A 626 4.12 2.64 -17.60
C PHE A 626 4.41 2.80 -16.09
N ALA A 627 5.67 2.79 -15.63
CA ALA A 627 6.02 2.88 -14.21
C ALA A 627 6.10 4.33 -13.66
N HIS A 628 5.00 5.10 -13.72
CA HIS A 628 4.95 6.48 -13.19
C HIS A 628 5.21 6.59 -11.65
N ARG A 629 5.17 5.47 -10.91
CA ARG A 629 5.32 5.43 -9.45
C ARG A 629 6.76 5.34 -8.95
N GLN A 630 7.67 4.72 -9.71
CA GLN A 630 9.09 4.56 -9.34
C GLN A 630 9.77 5.91 -9.07
N LEU A 631 9.39 6.95 -9.82
CA LEU A 631 9.96 8.29 -9.67
C LEU A 631 9.70 8.93 -8.30
N SER A 632 8.55 8.66 -7.68
CA SER A 632 8.18 9.26 -6.38
C SER A 632 8.93 8.63 -5.20
N ASP A 633 9.15 7.31 -5.26
CA ASP A 633 9.92 6.59 -4.24
C ASP A 633 11.42 6.91 -4.37
N THR A 634 11.97 6.97 -5.58
CA THR A 634 13.36 7.41 -5.82
C THR A 634 13.59 8.82 -5.28
N ALA A 635 12.67 9.77 -5.50
CA ALA A 635 12.78 11.12 -4.95
C ALA A 635 12.85 11.12 -3.40
N TYR A 636 12.07 10.26 -2.75
CA TYR A 636 12.08 10.13 -1.29
C TYR A 636 13.37 9.46 -0.80
N ILE A 637 13.83 8.41 -1.48
CA ILE A 637 15.10 7.72 -1.20
C ILE A 637 16.26 8.71 -1.23
N SER A 638 16.37 9.54 -2.27
CA SER A 638 17.48 10.48 -2.40
C SER A 638 17.48 11.54 -1.29
N ARG A 639 16.30 12.04 -0.89
CA ARG A 639 16.18 13.01 0.22
C ARG A 639 16.63 12.42 1.55
N GLU A 640 16.17 11.22 1.89
CA GLU A 640 16.55 10.56 3.14
C GLU A 640 18.01 10.12 3.12
N THR A 641 18.52 9.68 1.95
CA THR A 641 19.93 9.36 1.77
C THR A 641 20.82 10.56 2.10
N ARG A 642 20.51 11.75 1.57
CA ARG A 642 21.31 12.95 1.84
C ARG A 642 21.41 13.23 3.33
N LYS A 643 20.28 13.16 4.04
CA LYS A 643 20.22 13.36 5.50
C LYS A 643 21.02 12.28 6.24
N TYR A 644 20.89 11.02 5.81
CA TYR A 644 21.54 9.88 6.44
C TYR A 644 23.06 9.88 6.26
N LEU A 645 23.56 10.20 5.05
CA LEU A 645 24.99 10.33 4.77
C LEU A 645 25.66 11.42 5.64
N GLY A 646 24.94 12.51 5.92
CA GLY A 646 25.44 13.59 6.79
C GLY A 646 25.74 13.18 8.23
N SER A 647 25.35 11.96 8.66
CA SER A 647 25.76 11.41 9.95
C SER A 647 27.21 10.91 9.99
N THR A 648 27.81 10.68 8.82
CA THR A 648 29.16 10.12 8.69
C THR A 648 30.05 11.01 7.82
N ILE A 649 29.56 11.46 6.66
CA ILE A 649 30.33 12.23 5.68
C ILE A 649 30.05 13.73 5.87
N LYS A 650 31.11 14.53 6.04
CA LYS A 650 31.01 15.97 6.38
C LYS A 650 30.29 16.76 5.29
N LYS A 651 30.58 16.50 4.02
CA LYS A 651 30.05 17.27 2.88
C LYS A 651 29.19 16.38 1.98
N VAL A 652 27.87 16.53 2.07
CA VAL A 652 26.92 15.81 1.22
C VAL A 652 26.21 16.76 0.25
N GLN A 653 26.48 16.56 -1.04
CA GLN A 653 25.98 17.37 -2.14
C GLN A 653 24.85 16.65 -2.89
N ALA A 654 23.91 17.44 -3.37
CA ALA A 654 22.79 16.95 -4.16
C ALA A 654 22.95 17.39 -5.62
N VAL A 655 22.90 16.43 -6.53
CA VAL A 655 22.90 16.66 -7.98
C VAL A 655 21.46 16.64 -8.49
N LYS A 656 21.13 17.45 -9.51
CA LYS A 656 19.79 17.45 -10.12
C LYS A 656 19.75 16.35 -11.19
N GLY A 657 18.78 15.44 -11.15
CA GLY A 657 18.72 14.35 -12.15
C GLY A 657 18.48 14.81 -13.59
N GLY A 658 17.94 16.02 -13.80
CA GLY A 658 17.87 16.61 -15.14
C GLY A 658 19.24 16.92 -15.76
N SER A 659 20.29 17.12 -14.94
CA SER A 659 21.65 17.39 -15.44
C SER A 659 22.47 16.13 -15.69
N THR A 660 22.30 15.06 -14.91
CA THR A 660 23.07 13.80 -15.05
C THR A 660 22.83 13.16 -16.43
N ALA A 661 21.58 13.11 -16.89
CA ALA A 661 21.26 12.55 -18.21
C ALA A 661 21.95 13.30 -19.36
N LYS A 662 21.99 14.65 -19.29
CA LYS A 662 22.65 15.50 -20.29
C LYS A 662 24.18 15.39 -20.21
N LEU A 663 24.76 15.36 -19.01
CA LEU A 663 26.20 15.17 -18.83
C LEU A 663 26.64 13.80 -19.35
N ARG A 664 25.88 12.74 -19.06
CA ARG A 664 26.16 11.38 -19.56
C ARG A 664 26.17 11.33 -21.09
N TYR A 665 25.27 12.07 -21.74
CA TYR A 665 25.23 12.23 -23.20
C TYR A 665 26.47 12.98 -23.70
N TYR A 666 26.75 14.18 -23.21
CA TYR A 666 27.88 15.00 -23.67
C TYR A 666 29.26 14.40 -23.37
N TRP A 667 29.38 13.60 -22.31
CA TRP A 667 30.61 12.87 -22.00
C TRP A 667 30.74 11.54 -22.77
N GLY A 668 29.79 11.24 -23.67
CA GLY A 668 29.83 10.04 -24.53
C GLY A 668 29.59 8.71 -23.81
N LEU A 669 29.18 8.74 -22.53
CA LEU A 669 29.08 7.54 -21.69
C LEU A 669 27.86 6.66 -22.02
N ASN A 670 26.88 7.16 -22.78
CA ASN A 670 25.73 6.38 -23.23
C ASN A 670 26.14 5.14 -24.04
N SER A 671 27.28 5.21 -24.73
CA SER A 671 27.80 4.15 -25.61
C SER A 671 28.69 3.11 -24.91
N ILE A 672 28.98 3.24 -23.61
CA ILE A 672 29.86 2.30 -22.90
C ILE A 672 29.27 0.88 -22.82
N LEU A 673 27.94 0.77 -22.74
CA LEU A 673 27.22 -0.50 -22.57
C LEU A 673 26.41 -0.93 -23.81
N GLY A 674 26.47 -0.19 -24.93
CA GLY A 674 25.64 -0.45 -26.11
C GLY A 674 26.22 0.06 -27.43
N VAL A 675 25.63 -0.38 -28.54
CA VAL A 675 25.85 0.20 -29.88
C VAL A 675 25.19 1.58 -29.92
N ARG A 676 25.84 2.56 -30.56
CA ARG A 676 25.50 4.00 -30.59
C ARG A 676 24.02 4.37 -30.29
N ASP A 677 23.86 5.29 -29.33
CA ASP A 677 22.66 6.09 -29.00
C ASP A 677 21.43 5.47 -28.32
N ILE A 678 21.45 4.20 -27.88
CA ILE A 678 20.33 3.62 -27.10
C ILE A 678 20.76 3.19 -25.69
N LYS A 679 20.11 3.73 -24.65
CA LYS A 679 20.29 3.29 -23.25
C LYS A 679 19.71 1.88 -23.08
N MET A 680 20.56 0.85 -23.18
CA MET A 680 20.15 -0.50 -22.78
C MET A 680 20.01 -0.58 -21.26
N ARG A 681 18.76 -0.66 -20.79
CA ARG A 681 18.43 -0.91 -19.36
C ARG A 681 18.58 -2.38 -18.96
N ASP A 682 19.08 -3.20 -19.88
CA ASP A 682 19.13 -4.66 -19.76
C ASP A 682 20.43 -5.16 -19.11
N ASP A 683 21.39 -4.26 -18.88
CA ASP A 683 22.62 -4.51 -18.12
C ASP A 683 22.63 -3.69 -16.83
N HIS A 684 22.80 -4.33 -15.67
CA HIS A 684 22.82 -3.66 -14.37
C HIS A 684 23.94 -2.61 -14.20
N ARG A 685 25.04 -2.69 -14.97
CA ARG A 685 26.19 -1.78 -14.87
C ARG A 685 25.88 -0.33 -15.22
N HIS A 686 24.75 -0.04 -15.86
CA HIS A 686 24.34 1.34 -16.17
C HIS A 686 24.21 2.21 -14.91
N HIS A 687 23.90 1.62 -13.75
CA HIS A 687 23.87 2.34 -12.48
C HIS A 687 25.26 2.84 -12.05
N ALA A 688 26.33 2.09 -12.35
CA ALA A 688 27.69 2.55 -12.09
C ALA A 688 28.10 3.69 -13.03
N VAL A 689 27.66 3.64 -14.29
CA VAL A 689 27.83 4.76 -15.24
C VAL A 689 27.13 6.02 -14.71
N ASP A 690 25.89 5.89 -14.24
CA ASP A 690 25.15 7.00 -13.63
C ASP A 690 25.86 7.50 -12.35
N ALA A 691 26.40 6.62 -11.53
CA ALA A 691 27.19 6.98 -10.35
C ALA A 691 28.50 7.72 -10.68
N LEU A 692 29.21 7.34 -11.75
CA LEU A 692 30.39 8.05 -12.26
C LEU A 692 30.04 9.47 -12.71
N VAL A 693 28.88 9.63 -13.38
CA VAL A 693 28.40 10.95 -13.77
C VAL A 693 28.11 11.81 -12.53
N ILE A 694 27.44 11.25 -11.54
CA ILE A 694 27.10 11.92 -10.28
C ILE A 694 28.38 12.31 -9.52
N ALA A 695 29.36 11.40 -9.46
CA ALA A 695 30.65 11.64 -8.82
C ALA A 695 31.37 12.84 -9.46
N ASN A 696 31.27 13.03 -10.79
CA ASN A 696 31.92 14.11 -11.53
C ASN A 696 31.08 15.37 -11.74
N THR A 697 29.82 15.39 -11.29
CA THR A 697 28.94 16.56 -11.49
C THR A 697 29.27 17.67 -10.49
N THR A 698 30.08 18.64 -10.93
CA THR A 698 30.42 19.85 -10.17
C THR A 698 29.46 21.02 -10.41
N TYR A 699 29.55 22.07 -9.59
CA TYR A 699 28.78 23.30 -9.80
C TYR A 699 29.10 23.96 -11.16
N ALA A 700 30.35 23.89 -11.61
CA ALA A 700 30.78 24.46 -12.89
C ALA A 700 30.04 23.81 -14.08
N PHE A 701 30.01 22.48 -14.14
CA PHE A 701 29.28 21.75 -15.19
C PHE A 701 27.78 22.05 -15.18
N VAL A 702 27.16 22.13 -13.99
CA VAL A 702 25.74 22.48 -13.86
C VAL A 702 25.47 23.91 -14.31
N ASN A 703 26.36 24.86 -13.99
CA ASN A 703 26.23 26.26 -14.40
C ASN A 703 26.37 26.39 -15.93
N THR A 704 27.33 25.70 -16.54
CA THR A 704 27.49 25.62 -17.99
C THR A 704 26.23 25.08 -18.66
N LEU A 705 25.67 23.97 -18.18
CA LEU A 705 24.40 23.43 -18.68
C LEU A 705 23.23 24.41 -18.49
N SER A 706 23.16 25.09 -17.35
CA SER A 706 22.11 26.07 -17.07
C SER A 706 22.19 27.27 -18.01
N ARG A 707 23.40 27.72 -18.39
CA ARG A 707 23.61 28.79 -19.36
C ARG A 707 23.06 28.40 -20.73
N TYR A 708 23.45 27.24 -21.25
CA TYR A 708 22.91 26.70 -22.51
C TYR A 708 21.38 26.56 -22.47
N HIS A 709 20.83 26.02 -21.38
CA HIS A 709 19.38 25.87 -21.21
C HIS A 709 18.63 27.21 -21.08
N SER A 710 19.27 28.26 -20.55
CA SER A 710 18.68 29.60 -20.47
C SER A 710 18.64 30.31 -21.83
N MET A 711 19.56 29.95 -22.72
CA MET A 711 19.67 30.48 -24.08
C MET A 711 18.84 29.69 -25.10
N ASP A 712 18.23 28.57 -24.69
CA ASP A 712 17.52 27.62 -25.57
C ASP A 712 18.42 27.02 -26.68
N VAL A 713 19.71 26.84 -26.38
CA VAL A 713 20.72 26.29 -27.31
C VAL A 713 21.24 24.95 -26.78
N GLU A 714 21.36 23.94 -27.64
CA GLU A 714 22.02 22.66 -27.29
C GLU A 714 23.50 22.67 -27.73
N PRO A 715 24.46 22.44 -26.81
CA PRO A 715 25.88 22.36 -27.17
C PRO A 715 26.18 21.11 -28.00
N HIS A 716 27.13 21.24 -28.93
CA HIS A 716 27.67 20.08 -29.67
C HIS A 716 28.53 19.21 -28.74
N GLU A 717 28.40 17.87 -28.83
CA GLU A 717 29.08 16.91 -27.94
C GLU A 717 30.59 17.15 -27.82
N SER A 718 31.29 17.29 -28.96
CA SER A 718 32.74 17.50 -29.00
C SER A 718 33.23 18.84 -28.41
N ARG A 719 32.32 19.76 -28.07
CA ARG A 719 32.64 21.09 -27.52
C ARG A 719 32.28 21.22 -26.04
N PHE A 720 31.67 20.20 -25.43
CA PHE A 720 31.33 20.23 -24.02
C PHE A 720 32.54 19.79 -23.17
N PRO A 721 32.89 20.50 -22.08
CA PRO A 721 34.06 20.15 -21.28
C PRO A 721 33.92 18.76 -20.63
N LEU A 722 34.98 17.97 -20.72
CA LEU A 722 35.14 16.68 -20.03
C LEU A 722 35.64 16.91 -18.58
N PRO A 723 35.39 15.98 -17.64
CA PRO A 723 36.01 16.02 -16.32
C PRO A 723 37.55 16.04 -16.41
N TRP A 724 38.10 15.15 -17.23
CA TRP A 724 39.50 15.13 -17.67
C TRP A 724 39.58 14.47 -19.05
N GLU A 725 40.73 14.59 -19.72
CA GLU A 725 40.91 14.22 -21.12
C GLU A 725 40.55 12.74 -21.42
N GLN A 726 40.99 11.81 -20.57
CA GLN A 726 40.80 10.36 -20.73
C GLN A 726 39.55 9.80 -20.04
N PHE A 727 38.68 10.66 -19.47
CA PHE A 727 37.57 10.23 -18.61
C PHE A 727 36.69 9.14 -19.21
N ARG A 728 36.39 9.22 -20.51
CA ARG A 728 35.58 8.22 -21.20
C ARG A 728 36.26 6.84 -21.20
N ASN A 729 37.55 6.79 -21.52
CA ASN A 729 38.32 5.56 -21.61
C ASN A 729 38.50 4.91 -20.23
N ASP A 730 38.75 5.74 -19.21
CA ASP A 730 38.88 5.28 -17.82
C ASP A 730 37.54 4.74 -17.30
N ALA A 731 36.44 5.45 -17.56
CA ALA A 731 35.09 5.00 -17.23
C ALA A 731 34.74 3.68 -17.92
N GLU A 732 35.07 3.53 -19.20
CA GLU A 732 34.83 2.30 -19.96
C GLU A 732 35.63 1.11 -19.39
N SER A 733 36.91 1.33 -19.07
CA SER A 733 37.78 0.32 -18.45
C SER A 733 37.22 -0.16 -17.11
N VAL A 734 36.85 0.77 -16.22
CA VAL A 734 36.31 0.41 -14.89
C VAL A 734 34.96 -0.29 -15.02
N VAL A 735 34.03 0.23 -15.84
CA VAL A 735 32.68 -0.33 -16.00
C VAL A 735 32.73 -1.75 -16.56
N ARG A 736 33.65 -2.03 -17.49
CA ARG A 736 33.84 -3.37 -18.05
C ARG A 736 34.24 -4.41 -17.00
N ASN A 737 34.95 -4.01 -15.94
CA ASN A 737 35.44 -4.88 -14.87
C ASN A 737 34.49 -5.04 -13.67
N ILE A 738 33.27 -4.50 -13.73
CA ILE A 738 32.31 -4.57 -12.61
C ILE A 738 31.65 -5.95 -12.54
N PHE A 739 31.78 -6.59 -11.37
CA PHE A 739 30.87 -7.66 -10.95
C PHE A 739 29.65 -7.10 -10.20
N VAL A 740 28.46 -7.46 -10.67
CA VAL A 740 27.21 -7.02 -10.04
C VAL A 740 26.95 -7.80 -8.75
N SER A 741 26.88 -7.08 -7.63
CA SER A 741 26.59 -7.65 -6.32
C SER A 741 25.10 -7.84 -6.12
N HIS A 742 24.64 -9.07 -5.86
CA HIS A 742 23.22 -9.37 -5.59
C HIS A 742 22.98 -9.67 -4.11
N ARG A 743 21.89 -9.14 -3.55
CA ARG A 743 21.49 -9.45 -2.17
C ARG A 743 20.93 -10.87 -2.05
N LEU A 744 21.56 -11.69 -1.20
CA LEU A 744 21.14 -13.07 -0.94
C LEU A 744 19.86 -13.17 -0.09
N GLY A 745 19.02 -14.15 -0.42
CA GLY A 745 17.72 -14.40 0.22
C GLY A 745 17.65 -15.66 1.09
N LYS A 746 18.60 -15.91 2.01
CA LYS A 746 18.71 -17.17 2.79
C LYS A 746 17.76 -17.30 4.01
N LYS A 747 16.62 -16.62 4.02
CA LYS A 747 15.75 -16.63 5.21
C LYS A 747 14.83 -17.85 5.18
N ALA A 748 14.90 -18.70 6.22
CA ALA A 748 13.92 -19.74 6.50
C ALA A 748 12.59 -19.17 7.07
N THR A 749 12.14 -18.03 6.53
CA THR A 749 10.91 -17.35 6.93
C THR A 749 10.19 -16.83 5.70
N GLY A 750 8.90 -17.09 5.58
CA GLY A 750 8.08 -16.64 4.45
C GLY A 750 6.72 -17.31 4.48
N GLN A 751 6.04 -17.32 3.33
CA GLN A 751 4.86 -18.16 3.13
C GLN A 751 5.31 -19.62 3.06
N LEU A 752 4.95 -20.42 4.07
CA LEU A 752 5.44 -21.78 4.19
C LEU A 752 4.69 -22.77 3.29
N HIS A 753 3.46 -22.46 2.90
CA HIS A 753 2.63 -23.27 2.02
C HIS A 753 1.55 -22.38 1.38
N GLU A 754 0.94 -22.86 0.31
CA GLU A 754 -0.20 -22.21 -0.33
C GLU A 754 -1.44 -22.23 0.58
N GLU A 755 -2.33 -21.25 0.40
CA GLU A 755 -3.52 -21.08 1.27
C GLU A 755 -4.62 -22.13 1.00
N THR A 756 -4.54 -22.84 -0.12
CA THR A 756 -5.56 -23.79 -0.55
C THR A 756 -5.39 -25.13 0.14
N TYR A 757 -6.47 -25.63 0.76
CA TYR A 757 -6.52 -26.97 1.31
C TYR A 757 -6.96 -27.99 0.27
N TYR A 758 -6.30 -29.13 0.27
CA TYR A 758 -6.59 -30.29 -0.57
C TYR A 758 -7.05 -31.46 0.30
N GLY A 759 -8.05 -32.20 -0.20
CA GLY A 759 -8.42 -33.51 0.33
C GLY A 759 -7.64 -34.60 -0.39
N LYS A 760 -7.60 -35.80 0.20
CA LYS A 760 -7.01 -37.00 -0.40
C LYS A 760 -8.11 -38.05 -0.57
N ILE A 761 -8.25 -38.59 -1.77
CA ILE A 761 -9.24 -39.62 -2.12
C ILE A 761 -8.49 -40.75 -2.81
N ARG A 762 -9.05 -41.97 -2.80
CA ARG A 762 -8.52 -43.11 -3.56
C ARG A 762 -9.31 -43.31 -4.84
N ASN A 763 -8.63 -43.67 -5.93
CA ASN A 763 -9.32 -44.11 -7.16
C ASN A 763 -9.90 -45.51 -6.97
N THR A 764 -10.53 -46.04 -8.02
CA THR A 764 -11.03 -47.41 -8.08
C THR A 764 -9.95 -48.45 -7.82
N ASP A 765 -8.71 -48.16 -8.23
CA ASP A 765 -7.55 -49.04 -8.07
C ASP A 765 -6.88 -48.92 -6.68
N GLY A 766 -7.43 -48.10 -5.78
CA GLY A 766 -6.94 -47.88 -4.42
C GLY A 766 -5.78 -46.89 -4.27
N GLU A 767 -5.26 -46.35 -5.38
CA GLU A 767 -4.22 -45.33 -5.44
C GLU A 767 -4.72 -43.96 -4.96
N PRO A 768 -4.00 -43.30 -4.03
CA PRO A 768 -4.41 -42.01 -3.53
C PRO A 768 -4.09 -40.87 -4.50
N TYR A 769 -5.02 -39.92 -4.64
CA TYR A 769 -4.81 -38.66 -5.34
C TYR A 769 -5.43 -37.48 -4.59
N PHE A 770 -4.99 -36.27 -4.92
CA PHE A 770 -5.45 -35.05 -4.27
C PHE A 770 -6.62 -34.41 -5.01
N VAL A 771 -7.52 -33.78 -4.25
CA VAL A 771 -8.70 -33.09 -4.78
C VAL A 771 -8.89 -31.71 -4.17
N VAL A 772 -9.43 -30.80 -4.97
CA VAL A 772 -9.82 -29.45 -4.52
C VAL A 772 -11.23 -29.11 -5.01
N ARG A 773 -11.99 -28.36 -4.21
CA ARG A 773 -13.33 -27.89 -4.60
C ARG A 773 -13.25 -26.54 -5.29
N LYS A 774 -13.75 -26.43 -6.52
CA LYS A 774 -13.77 -25.19 -7.32
C LYS A 774 -15.17 -24.83 -7.77
N LYS A 775 -15.45 -23.52 -7.93
CA LYS A 775 -16.71 -23.02 -8.50
C LYS A 775 -16.73 -23.30 -10.01
N LEU A 776 -17.91 -23.59 -10.56
CA LEU A 776 -18.07 -23.92 -11.98
C LEU A 776 -17.50 -22.83 -12.90
N GLY A 777 -17.89 -21.56 -12.70
CA GLY A 777 -17.40 -20.41 -13.49
C GLY A 777 -15.91 -20.06 -13.33
N THR A 778 -15.13 -20.85 -12.59
CA THR A 778 -13.67 -20.68 -12.46
C THR A 778 -12.87 -21.85 -13.03
N LEU A 779 -13.54 -22.86 -13.58
CA LEU A 779 -12.91 -24.04 -14.14
C LEU A 779 -12.25 -23.72 -15.48
N THR A 780 -11.19 -24.45 -15.79
CA THR A 780 -10.57 -24.50 -17.12
C THR A 780 -10.96 -25.81 -17.81
N ALA A 781 -10.80 -25.89 -19.14
CA ALA A 781 -11.06 -27.11 -19.92
C ALA A 781 -10.39 -28.36 -19.29
N LYS A 782 -9.08 -28.27 -19.01
CA LYS A 782 -8.32 -29.33 -18.33
C LYS A 782 -8.88 -29.71 -16.95
N GLN A 783 -9.47 -28.76 -16.22
CA GLN A 783 -10.04 -29.04 -14.90
C GLN A 783 -11.42 -29.72 -14.98
N ILE A 784 -12.20 -29.46 -16.03
CA ILE A 784 -13.47 -30.12 -16.27
C ILE A 784 -13.28 -31.61 -16.58
N ALA A 785 -12.28 -31.93 -17.41
CA ALA A 785 -11.90 -33.33 -17.66
C ALA A 785 -11.52 -34.08 -16.36
N ASN A 786 -11.03 -33.35 -15.36
CA ASN A 786 -10.60 -33.86 -14.06
C ASN A 786 -11.68 -33.76 -12.95
N ILE A 787 -12.94 -33.50 -13.28
CA ILE A 787 -14.04 -33.57 -12.31
C ILE A 787 -14.15 -35.00 -11.78
N VAL A 788 -14.23 -35.13 -10.45
CA VAL A 788 -14.21 -36.42 -9.76
C VAL A 788 -15.56 -37.15 -9.83
N ASP A 789 -16.66 -36.41 -9.71
CA ASP A 789 -18.00 -36.97 -9.72
C ASP A 789 -18.48 -37.16 -11.17
N PRO A 790 -18.74 -38.40 -11.62
CA PRO A 790 -19.06 -38.67 -13.02
C PRO A 790 -20.40 -38.06 -13.45
N VAL A 791 -21.41 -38.06 -12.58
CA VAL A 791 -22.75 -37.51 -12.89
C VAL A 791 -22.64 -36.00 -13.06
N VAL A 792 -21.96 -35.34 -12.14
CA VAL A 792 -21.70 -33.89 -12.22
C VAL A 792 -20.86 -33.56 -13.44
N LYS A 793 -19.87 -34.40 -13.78
CA LYS A 793 -19.03 -34.22 -14.96
C LYS A 793 -19.91 -34.22 -16.21
N THR A 794 -20.74 -35.23 -16.41
CA THR A 794 -21.67 -35.31 -17.57
C THR A 794 -22.55 -34.07 -17.67
N GLN A 795 -23.21 -33.65 -16.58
CA GLN A 795 -24.06 -32.45 -16.57
C GLN A 795 -23.30 -31.17 -16.96
N VAL A 796 -22.02 -31.06 -16.59
CA VAL A 796 -21.17 -29.92 -16.97
C VAL A 796 -20.79 -29.97 -18.45
N PHE A 797 -20.53 -31.16 -19.01
CA PHE A 797 -20.23 -31.34 -20.43
C PHE A 797 -21.46 -31.02 -21.30
N GLU A 798 -22.62 -31.59 -20.98
CA GLU A 798 -23.89 -31.34 -21.68
C GLU A 798 -24.20 -29.83 -21.73
N ARG A 799 -24.04 -29.13 -20.60
CA ARG A 799 -24.22 -27.67 -20.57
C ARG A 799 -23.28 -26.90 -21.51
N LEU A 800 -22.03 -27.33 -21.62
CA LEU A 800 -21.06 -26.66 -22.48
C LEU A 800 -21.38 -26.93 -23.95
N GLU A 801 -21.80 -28.15 -24.27
CA GLU A 801 -22.28 -28.54 -25.60
C GLU A 801 -23.53 -27.75 -26.02
N GLU A 802 -24.52 -27.62 -25.13
CA GLU A 802 -25.72 -26.78 -25.34
C GLU A 802 -25.39 -25.32 -25.66
N LYS A 803 -24.31 -24.79 -25.09
CA LYS A 803 -23.83 -23.42 -25.35
C LYS A 803 -22.86 -23.34 -26.54
N GLY A 804 -22.64 -24.43 -27.27
CA GLY A 804 -21.75 -24.50 -28.44
C GLY A 804 -20.27 -24.39 -28.09
N ILE A 805 -19.87 -24.76 -26.88
CA ILE A 805 -18.49 -24.62 -26.39
C ILE A 805 -17.77 -25.96 -26.51
N ASP A 806 -16.89 -26.04 -27.51
CA ASP A 806 -15.98 -27.18 -27.66
C ASP A 806 -14.76 -27.06 -26.72
N ILE A 807 -14.59 -28.08 -25.88
CA ILE A 807 -13.60 -28.14 -24.81
C ILE A 807 -12.29 -28.77 -25.32
N GLU A 808 -12.32 -29.44 -26.48
CA GLU A 808 -11.13 -30.03 -27.11
C GLU A 808 -10.32 -28.99 -27.91
N SER A 809 -11.00 -28.01 -28.54
CA SER A 809 -10.35 -26.95 -29.33
C SER A 809 -10.06 -25.65 -28.57
N SER A 810 -10.74 -25.37 -27.45
CA SER A 810 -10.56 -24.13 -26.67
C SER A 810 -10.20 -24.38 -25.20
N ASN A 811 -9.09 -23.77 -24.76
CA ASN A 811 -8.69 -23.80 -23.34
C ASN A 811 -9.49 -22.83 -22.43
N LYS A 812 -10.34 -21.98 -23.00
CA LYS A 812 -11.07 -20.93 -22.27
C LYS A 812 -12.57 -21.19 -22.27
N ILE A 813 -13.14 -21.19 -21.06
CA ILE A 813 -14.57 -21.33 -20.85
C ILE A 813 -15.17 -19.93 -20.67
N PRO A 814 -16.19 -19.55 -21.45
CA PRO A 814 -16.93 -18.31 -21.25
C PRO A 814 -17.47 -18.17 -19.82
N ALA A 815 -17.41 -16.96 -19.26
CA ALA A 815 -17.81 -16.70 -17.88
C ALA A 815 -19.33 -16.88 -17.65
N ASP A 816 -20.12 -16.76 -18.72
CA ASP A 816 -21.56 -16.87 -18.78
C ASP A 816 -22.08 -18.32 -18.92
N ALA A 817 -21.20 -19.28 -19.23
CA ALA A 817 -21.56 -20.69 -19.43
C ALA A 817 -22.32 -21.31 -18.23
N PHE A 818 -22.13 -20.77 -17.03
CA PHE A 818 -22.75 -21.23 -15.79
C PHE A 818 -23.49 -20.12 -15.03
N VAL A 819 -23.94 -19.06 -15.71
CA VAL A 819 -24.82 -18.03 -15.10
C VAL A 819 -26.17 -18.63 -14.74
N GLU A 820 -26.74 -19.42 -15.64
CA GLU A 820 -27.93 -20.23 -15.35
C GLU A 820 -27.57 -21.39 -14.43
N THR A 821 -28.37 -21.58 -13.37
CA THR A 821 -28.10 -22.61 -12.36
C THR A 821 -28.14 -23.99 -12.99
N LEU A 822 -27.04 -24.73 -12.87
CA LEU A 822 -26.97 -26.15 -13.22
C LEU A 822 -27.47 -26.98 -12.04
N TYR A 823 -28.27 -28.01 -12.30
CA TYR A 823 -28.84 -28.89 -11.29
C TYR A 823 -28.29 -30.31 -11.43
N MET A 824 -28.39 -31.09 -10.36
CA MET A 824 -28.30 -32.55 -10.45
C MET A 824 -29.50 -33.10 -11.25
N PRO A 825 -29.45 -34.37 -11.71
CA PRO A 825 -30.58 -35.00 -12.41
C PRO A 825 -31.91 -34.95 -11.65
N ASP A 826 -31.88 -34.79 -10.32
CA ASP A 826 -33.07 -34.59 -9.47
C ASP A 826 -33.80 -33.25 -9.71
N ARG A 827 -33.21 -32.34 -10.50
CA ARG A 827 -33.68 -30.96 -10.78
C ARG A 827 -33.96 -30.11 -9.55
N LYS A 828 -33.47 -30.51 -8.38
CA LYS A 828 -33.67 -29.83 -7.09
C LYS A 828 -32.36 -29.35 -6.51
N THR A 829 -31.28 -30.11 -6.69
CA THR A 829 -29.99 -29.83 -6.05
C THR A 829 -29.07 -29.02 -6.98
N PRO A 830 -28.78 -27.74 -6.68
CA PRO A 830 -27.96 -26.91 -7.54
C PRO A 830 -26.46 -27.23 -7.43
N ILE A 831 -25.81 -27.44 -8.57
CA ILE A 831 -24.37 -27.67 -8.71
C ILE A 831 -23.66 -26.30 -8.75
N LYS A 832 -23.16 -25.85 -7.60
CA LYS A 832 -22.44 -24.55 -7.50
C LYS A 832 -20.92 -24.70 -7.58
N SER A 833 -20.40 -25.88 -7.24
CA SER A 833 -18.96 -26.16 -7.18
C SER A 833 -18.71 -27.67 -7.18
N VAL A 834 -17.58 -28.07 -7.77
CA VAL A 834 -17.23 -29.47 -8.06
C VAL A 834 -15.86 -29.81 -7.49
N ARG A 835 -15.61 -31.09 -7.20
CA ARG A 835 -14.29 -31.59 -6.82
C ARG A 835 -13.50 -31.92 -8.08
N VAL A 836 -12.27 -31.44 -8.15
CA VAL A 836 -11.35 -31.64 -9.28
C VAL A 836 -10.09 -32.35 -8.81
N LYS A 837 -9.64 -33.36 -9.55
CA LYS A 837 -8.37 -34.08 -9.34
C LYS A 837 -7.18 -33.15 -9.59
N VAL A 838 -6.19 -33.19 -8.70
CA VAL A 838 -4.97 -32.38 -8.75
C VAL A 838 -3.76 -33.31 -8.84
N PRO A 839 -3.00 -33.27 -9.94
CA PRO A 839 -1.78 -34.06 -10.07
C PRO A 839 -0.67 -33.42 -9.24
N SER A 840 -0.37 -33.98 -8.07
CA SER A 840 0.77 -33.57 -7.24
C SER A 840 1.26 -34.73 -6.37
N THR A 841 2.57 -34.86 -6.24
CA THR A 841 3.24 -35.84 -5.36
C THR A 841 3.91 -35.18 -4.15
N THR A 842 3.92 -33.85 -4.09
CA THR A 842 4.70 -33.07 -3.09
C THR A 842 3.84 -32.43 -2.00
N MET A 843 2.54 -32.72 -1.99
CA MET A 843 1.60 -32.21 -0.98
C MET A 843 1.99 -32.68 0.42
N ILE A 844 1.95 -31.75 1.38
CA ILE A 844 2.26 -32.01 2.79
C ILE A 844 0.98 -32.08 3.62
N GLN A 845 0.91 -33.03 4.54
CA GLN A 845 -0.19 -33.13 5.51
C GLN A 845 0.03 -32.11 6.63
N LEU A 846 -0.94 -31.22 6.86
CA LEU A 846 -0.76 -30.11 7.82
C LEU A 846 -0.95 -30.55 9.28
N TYR A 847 -1.82 -31.53 9.52
CA TYR A 847 -2.14 -32.07 10.84
C TYR A 847 -2.15 -33.59 10.80
N LYS A 848 -1.49 -34.25 11.74
CA LYS A 848 -1.39 -35.73 11.77
C LYS A 848 -2.75 -36.41 11.88
N ASP A 849 -3.70 -35.78 12.58
CA ASP A 849 -5.05 -36.27 12.86
C ASP A 849 -6.09 -35.90 11.79
N LYS A 850 -5.70 -35.21 10.70
CA LYS A 850 -6.66 -34.73 9.70
C LYS A 850 -6.18 -35.00 8.28
N GLU A 851 -7.10 -35.40 7.41
CA GLU A 851 -6.88 -35.52 5.98
C GLU A 851 -6.91 -34.15 5.28
N LEU A 852 -5.99 -33.28 5.66
CA LEU A 852 -5.90 -31.92 5.17
C LEU A 852 -4.49 -31.63 4.70
N TYR A 853 -4.36 -31.43 3.39
CA TYR A 853 -3.09 -31.32 2.70
C TYR A 853 -2.93 -29.93 2.07
N VAL A 854 -1.68 -29.47 1.93
CA VAL A 854 -1.33 -28.18 1.31
C VAL A 854 -0.11 -28.34 0.41
N ASP A 855 -0.01 -27.46 -0.58
CA ASP A 855 1.19 -27.37 -1.43
C ASP A 855 2.25 -26.53 -0.70
N PRO A 856 3.49 -27.00 -0.53
CA PRO A 856 4.55 -26.22 0.12
C PRO A 856 4.95 -24.94 -0.65
N GLY A 857 4.60 -24.83 -1.94
CA GLY A 857 4.73 -23.62 -2.75
C GLY A 857 6.16 -23.28 -3.15
N SER A 858 6.98 -22.80 -2.20
CA SER A 858 8.32 -22.27 -2.48
C SER A 858 9.46 -23.17 -2.01
N ASN A 859 10.54 -23.22 -2.82
CA ASN A 859 11.77 -23.94 -2.51
C ASN A 859 12.81 -23.00 -1.89
N HIS A 860 13.48 -23.45 -0.82
CA HIS A 860 14.51 -22.67 -0.12
C HIS A 860 15.89 -22.85 -0.77
N HIS A 861 16.30 -24.10 -0.96
CA HIS A 861 17.61 -24.45 -1.49
C HIS A 861 17.59 -25.86 -2.12
N ILE A 862 18.60 -26.15 -2.94
CA ILE A 862 18.97 -27.51 -3.34
C ILE A 862 20.31 -27.86 -2.71
N VAL A 863 20.45 -29.10 -2.24
CA VAL A 863 21.73 -29.66 -1.80
C VAL A 863 22.23 -30.63 -2.85
N ILE A 864 23.49 -30.52 -3.26
CA ILE A 864 24.11 -31.36 -4.29
C ILE A 864 25.14 -32.27 -3.63
N PHE A 865 25.06 -33.55 -3.99
CA PHE A 865 25.97 -34.61 -3.56
C PHE A 865 26.62 -35.25 -4.78
N GLU A 866 27.79 -35.82 -4.57
CA GLU A 866 28.55 -36.61 -5.55
C GLU A 866 28.95 -37.93 -4.92
N ASN A 867 28.99 -39.01 -5.70
CA ASN A 867 29.54 -40.30 -5.27
C ASN A 867 30.99 -40.48 -5.74
N GLU A 868 31.63 -41.58 -5.33
CA GLU A 868 33.02 -41.90 -5.71
C GLU A 868 33.23 -42.05 -7.23
N GLU A 869 32.17 -42.42 -7.98
CA GLU A 869 32.18 -42.50 -9.46
C GLU A 869 32.05 -41.13 -10.16
N GLY A 870 31.94 -40.03 -9.40
CA GLY A 870 31.77 -38.67 -9.95
C GLY A 870 30.34 -38.35 -10.43
N LYS A 871 29.35 -39.18 -10.10
CA LYS A 871 27.93 -38.95 -10.40
C LYS A 871 27.32 -38.01 -9.37
N ARG A 872 26.63 -36.96 -9.86
CA ARG A 872 25.94 -35.96 -9.02
C ARG A 872 24.43 -36.15 -8.99
N ASP A 873 23.83 -35.93 -7.83
CA ASP A 873 22.38 -35.82 -7.62
C ASP A 873 22.09 -34.75 -6.56
N GLY A 874 20.82 -34.36 -6.39
CA GLY A 874 20.45 -33.32 -5.44
C GLY A 874 19.08 -33.47 -4.78
N ILE A 875 18.96 -32.82 -3.63
CA ILE A 875 17.75 -32.79 -2.80
C ILE A 875 17.23 -31.36 -2.76
N VAL A 876 16.02 -31.15 -3.29
CA VAL A 876 15.33 -29.86 -3.23
C VAL A 876 14.58 -29.76 -1.92
N VAL A 877 14.89 -28.74 -1.12
CA VAL A 877 14.30 -28.51 0.20
C VAL A 877 13.32 -27.35 0.12
N SER A 878 12.05 -27.61 0.44
CA SER A 878 11.01 -26.58 0.50
C SER A 878 11.27 -25.58 1.64
N LEU A 879 10.70 -24.38 1.53
CA LEU A 879 10.74 -23.40 2.62
C LEU A 879 10.00 -23.93 3.86
N PHE A 880 8.95 -24.73 3.68
CA PHE A 880 8.27 -25.43 4.77
C PHE A 880 9.25 -26.30 5.56
N GLU A 881 9.97 -27.19 4.87
CA GLU A 881 10.89 -28.13 5.50
C GLU A 881 12.06 -27.40 6.16
N ALA A 882 12.65 -26.40 5.49
CA ALA A 882 13.70 -25.56 6.08
C ALA A 882 13.25 -24.90 7.39
N ALA A 883 12.02 -24.42 7.46
CA ALA A 883 11.45 -23.83 8.68
C ALA A 883 11.15 -24.88 9.76
N GLN A 884 10.72 -26.10 9.38
CA GLN A 884 10.52 -27.19 10.35
C GLN A 884 11.83 -27.66 10.96
N ARG A 885 12.90 -27.83 10.16
CA ARG A 885 14.24 -28.16 10.66
C ARG A 885 14.72 -27.16 11.70
N LEU A 886 14.61 -25.86 11.38
CA LEU A 886 14.96 -24.80 12.32
C LEU A 886 14.14 -24.88 13.62
N ARG A 887 12.84 -25.22 13.53
CA ARG A 887 11.97 -25.40 14.70
C ARG A 887 12.36 -26.63 15.53
N ARG A 888 12.90 -27.68 14.91
CA ARG A 888 13.43 -28.90 15.54
C ARG A 888 14.88 -28.74 16.03
N ASN A 889 15.50 -27.56 15.88
CA ASN A 889 16.93 -27.32 16.12
C ASN A 889 17.87 -28.18 15.26
N GLU A 890 17.44 -28.57 14.06
CA GLU A 890 18.26 -29.30 13.09
C GLU A 890 18.96 -28.32 12.12
N PRO A 891 20.12 -28.69 11.55
CA PRO A 891 20.73 -27.94 10.47
C PRO A 891 19.77 -27.76 9.29
N VAL A 892 19.61 -26.51 8.83
CA VAL A 892 18.75 -26.19 7.67
C VAL A 892 19.28 -26.90 6.42
N ILE A 893 20.60 -26.81 6.19
CA ILE A 893 21.33 -27.54 5.15
C ILE A 893 21.85 -28.83 5.77
N GLN A 894 21.38 -29.95 5.25
CA GLN A 894 21.85 -31.28 5.64
C GLN A 894 23.00 -31.67 4.71
N LYS A 895 24.18 -31.93 5.27
CA LYS A 895 25.39 -32.30 4.52
C LYS A 895 25.58 -33.82 4.40
N THR A 896 24.63 -34.61 4.89
CA THR A 896 24.63 -36.07 4.85
C THR A 896 23.39 -36.57 4.10
N TRP A 897 23.52 -37.67 3.35
CA TRP A 897 22.39 -38.25 2.62
C TRP A 897 22.39 -39.79 2.57
N LYS A 898 23.28 -40.39 1.78
CA LYS A 898 23.44 -41.85 1.62
C LYS A 898 24.90 -42.24 1.90
N PRO A 899 25.19 -43.50 2.23
CA PRO A 899 26.56 -44.02 2.22
C PRO A 899 27.24 -43.72 0.88
N GLU A 900 28.53 -43.40 0.87
CA GLU A 900 29.35 -43.11 -0.33
C GLU A 900 28.97 -41.85 -1.12
N TRP A 901 28.01 -41.04 -0.64
CA TRP A 901 27.67 -39.75 -1.24
C TRP A 901 28.18 -38.61 -0.37
N HIS A 902 29.12 -37.82 -0.88
CA HIS A 902 29.70 -36.67 -0.19
C HIS A 902 29.07 -35.36 -0.66
N PHE A 903 28.90 -34.44 0.28
CA PHE A 903 28.35 -33.10 0.03
C PHE A 903 29.29 -32.29 -0.87
N VAL A 904 28.75 -31.73 -1.95
CA VAL A 904 29.49 -30.85 -2.86
C VAL A 904 29.21 -29.39 -2.51
N MET A 905 27.94 -29.00 -2.56
CA MET A 905 27.51 -27.63 -2.29
C MET A 905 26.01 -27.54 -2.02
N SER A 906 25.59 -26.41 -1.45
CA SER A 906 24.19 -25.99 -1.43
C SER A 906 23.97 -24.80 -2.36
N LEU A 907 22.79 -24.69 -2.97
CA LEU A 907 22.44 -23.56 -3.83
C LEU A 907 21.06 -23.01 -3.46
N SER A 908 21.02 -21.72 -3.13
CA SER A 908 19.81 -20.95 -2.83
C SER A 908 19.62 -19.88 -3.90
N ILE A 909 18.39 -19.33 -4.00
CA ILE A 909 18.10 -18.24 -4.92
C ILE A 909 19.06 -17.05 -4.69
N ASP A 910 19.58 -16.52 -5.80
CA ASP A 910 20.57 -15.45 -5.92
C ASP A 910 22.00 -15.81 -5.46
N GLU A 911 22.28 -17.06 -5.05
CA GLU A 911 23.66 -17.52 -4.89
C GLU A 911 24.36 -17.69 -6.25
N LEU A 912 25.67 -17.48 -6.27
CA LEU A 912 26.48 -17.40 -7.47
C LEU A 912 27.30 -18.67 -7.68
N ILE A 913 27.45 -19.04 -8.94
CA ILE A 913 28.28 -20.15 -9.42
C ILE A 913 29.07 -19.69 -10.64
N LEU A 914 30.36 -20.06 -10.66
CA LEU A 914 31.19 -20.03 -11.87
C LEU A 914 31.06 -21.37 -12.57
N LEU A 915 30.43 -21.38 -13.74
CA LEU A 915 30.22 -22.61 -14.51
C LEU A 915 31.49 -22.99 -15.26
N ASP A 916 31.82 -24.27 -15.23
CA ASP A 916 32.85 -24.86 -16.09
C ASP A 916 34.25 -24.21 -15.97
N VAL A 917 34.56 -23.63 -14.79
CA VAL A 917 35.88 -23.06 -14.45
C VAL A 917 36.53 -23.88 -13.35
N ASP A 918 37.79 -24.30 -13.56
CA ASP A 918 38.63 -24.93 -12.53
C ASP A 918 39.14 -23.87 -11.54
N GLU A 919 39.06 -24.19 -10.23
CA GLU A 919 39.52 -23.32 -9.15
C GLU A 919 40.99 -22.94 -9.30
N LYS A 920 41.83 -23.87 -9.79
CA LYS A 920 43.29 -23.67 -9.92
C LYS A 920 43.65 -22.50 -10.84
N ASN A 921 42.73 -22.12 -11.73
CA ASN A 921 42.94 -21.05 -12.68
C ASN A 921 42.55 -19.67 -12.11
N ILE A 922 41.89 -19.63 -10.95
CA ILE A 922 41.36 -18.39 -10.35
C ILE A 922 42.41 -17.77 -9.43
N ASP A 923 42.93 -16.61 -9.81
CA ASP A 923 43.63 -15.73 -8.89
C ASP A 923 42.61 -14.91 -8.08
N TRP A 924 42.56 -15.14 -6.77
CA TRP A 924 41.66 -14.45 -5.85
C TRP A 924 42.16 -13.06 -5.42
N GLY A 925 43.42 -12.72 -5.74
CA GLY A 925 44.08 -11.45 -5.44
C GLY A 925 44.05 -10.44 -6.59
N ASP A 926 43.98 -10.90 -7.84
CA ASP A 926 43.96 -10.04 -9.03
C ASP A 926 42.55 -9.88 -9.63
N THR A 927 41.92 -8.74 -9.35
CA THR A 927 40.61 -8.37 -9.91
C THR A 927 40.65 -7.90 -11.37
N GLY A 928 41.82 -7.62 -11.94
CA GLY A 928 41.98 -7.18 -13.34
C GLY A 928 41.82 -8.32 -14.36
N LEU A 929 42.20 -9.55 -14.00
CA LEU A 929 41.99 -10.78 -14.79
C LEU A 929 40.53 -11.24 -14.84
N ALA A 930 39.66 -10.60 -14.06
CA ALA A 930 38.35 -11.11 -13.68
C ALA A 930 37.29 -11.04 -14.80
N LEU A 931 37.56 -10.29 -15.88
CA LEU A 931 36.74 -10.27 -17.10
C LEU A 931 36.61 -11.66 -17.75
N ARG A 932 37.63 -12.51 -17.59
CA ARG A 932 37.62 -13.91 -18.08
C ARG A 932 36.52 -14.75 -17.42
N TYR A 933 36.19 -14.45 -16.16
CA TYR A 933 35.23 -15.22 -15.36
C TYR A 933 33.82 -14.65 -15.41
N SER A 934 33.67 -13.38 -15.77
CA SER A 934 32.37 -12.71 -15.91
C SER A 934 31.41 -13.50 -16.80
N LYS A 935 31.88 -13.98 -17.96
CA LYS A 935 31.09 -14.79 -18.92
C LYS A 935 30.57 -16.11 -18.34
N ALA A 936 31.29 -16.67 -17.37
CA ALA A 936 30.96 -17.92 -16.71
C ALA A 936 30.17 -17.73 -15.39
N LEU A 937 29.84 -16.49 -15.02
CA LEU A 937 29.27 -16.16 -13.72
C LEU A 937 27.74 -16.05 -13.75
N TYR A 938 27.10 -17.00 -13.08
CA TYR A 938 25.65 -17.11 -13.03
C TYR A 938 25.14 -17.12 -11.60
N ARG A 939 23.92 -16.61 -11.41
CA ARG A 939 23.15 -16.70 -10.16
C ARG A 939 21.98 -17.65 -10.30
N VAL A 940 21.62 -18.33 -9.22
CA VAL A 940 20.44 -19.20 -9.16
C VAL A 940 19.18 -18.34 -9.20
N GLN A 941 18.34 -18.53 -10.23
CA GLN A 941 17.07 -17.83 -10.37
C GLN A 941 15.91 -18.63 -9.75
N LYS A 942 15.85 -19.94 -10.03
CA LYS A 942 14.77 -20.82 -9.57
C LYS A 942 15.28 -22.26 -9.51
N MET A 943 14.69 -23.04 -8.60
CA MET A 943 14.82 -24.49 -8.53
C MET A 943 13.42 -25.09 -8.50
N ASP A 944 13.15 -26.15 -9.27
CA ASP A 944 11.87 -26.86 -9.25
C ASP A 944 11.96 -28.24 -8.59
N VAL A 945 10.81 -28.89 -8.44
CA VAL A 945 10.69 -30.22 -7.81
C VAL A 945 11.34 -31.33 -8.63
N ASN A 946 11.58 -31.11 -9.93
CA ASN A 946 12.26 -32.03 -10.83
C ASN A 946 13.79 -31.81 -10.82
N LYS A 947 14.31 -31.06 -9.84
CA LYS A 947 15.73 -30.75 -9.65
C LYS A 947 16.33 -29.87 -10.75
N ILE A 948 15.52 -29.21 -11.58
CA ILE A 948 16.02 -28.27 -12.59
C ILE A 948 16.42 -26.97 -11.90
N ILE A 949 17.68 -26.59 -12.06
CA ILE A 949 18.26 -25.34 -11.58
C ILE A 949 18.29 -24.37 -12.76
N THR A 950 17.47 -23.33 -12.69
CA THR A 950 17.51 -22.21 -13.63
C THR A 950 18.53 -21.19 -13.15
N LEU A 951 19.50 -20.88 -13.99
CA LEU A 951 20.59 -19.95 -13.76
C LEU A 951 20.41 -18.70 -14.63
N ARG A 952 20.86 -17.54 -14.13
CA ARG A 952 20.86 -16.28 -14.86
C ARG A 952 22.22 -15.61 -14.77
N HIS A 953 22.72 -15.11 -15.89
CA HIS A 953 23.96 -14.36 -15.93
C HIS A 953 23.89 -13.12 -15.03
N HIS A 954 24.96 -12.83 -14.30
CA HIS A 954 24.93 -11.84 -13.21
C HIS A 954 24.72 -10.38 -13.66
N LEU A 955 25.05 -10.04 -14.91
CA LEU A 955 24.86 -8.70 -15.51
C LEU A 955 23.42 -8.42 -15.94
N VAL A 956 22.63 -9.47 -16.21
CA VAL A 956 21.35 -9.36 -16.92
C VAL A 956 20.25 -8.80 -16.01
N ALA A 957 19.74 -7.62 -16.38
CA ALA A 957 18.66 -6.90 -15.71
C ALA A 957 17.26 -7.28 -16.24
N ARG A 958 17.11 -7.52 -17.55
CA ARG A 958 15.85 -7.95 -18.19
C ARG A 958 15.98 -9.31 -18.89
N LEU A 959 14.88 -10.06 -18.94
CA LEU A 959 14.85 -11.46 -19.40
C LEU A 959 14.55 -11.62 -20.89
N LYS A 960 14.13 -10.58 -21.61
CA LYS A 960 13.71 -10.67 -23.01
C LYS A 960 14.41 -9.58 -23.80
N ASP A 961 14.94 -9.92 -24.96
CA ASP A 961 15.25 -8.93 -26.00
C ASP A 961 13.97 -8.50 -26.75
N ASP A 962 14.12 -7.56 -27.69
CA ASP A 962 13.01 -7.06 -28.50
C ASP A 962 12.37 -8.15 -29.39
N GLU A 963 13.04 -9.29 -29.58
CA GLU A 963 12.55 -10.48 -30.30
C GLU A 963 11.91 -11.52 -29.36
N GLY A 964 11.91 -11.30 -28.04
CA GLY A 964 11.33 -12.19 -27.05
C GLY A 964 12.20 -13.39 -26.63
N LYS A 965 13.49 -13.44 -27.01
CA LYS A 965 14.43 -14.51 -26.61
C LYS A 965 15.01 -14.26 -25.22
N GLU A 966 15.22 -15.34 -24.47
CA GLU A 966 15.74 -15.27 -23.09
C GLU A 966 17.27 -15.21 -23.03
N PHE A 967 17.84 -14.01 -23.17
CA PHE A 967 19.29 -13.80 -23.11
C PHE A 967 19.87 -14.09 -21.72
N GLY A 968 21.00 -14.82 -21.68
CA GLY A 968 21.77 -15.08 -20.46
C GLY A 968 21.11 -16.00 -19.44
N ARG A 969 20.20 -16.89 -19.88
CA ARG A 969 19.59 -17.92 -19.04
C ARG A 969 20.17 -19.29 -19.37
N GLU A 970 20.47 -20.06 -18.34
CA GLU A 970 20.91 -21.45 -18.47
C GLU A 970 20.10 -22.39 -17.59
N HIS A 971 19.98 -23.65 -18.04
CA HIS A 971 19.35 -24.73 -17.28
C HIS A 971 20.39 -25.80 -16.99
N ARG A 972 20.46 -26.23 -15.73
CA ARG A 972 21.30 -27.34 -15.29
C ARG A 972 20.50 -28.25 -14.36
N ILE A 973 20.91 -29.50 -14.31
CA ILE A 973 20.47 -30.48 -13.30
C ILE A 973 21.70 -30.89 -12.48
N PRO A 974 21.56 -31.46 -11.27
CA PRO A 974 22.71 -31.81 -10.45
C PRO A 974 23.77 -32.64 -11.19
N SER A 975 23.35 -33.59 -12.02
CA SER A 975 24.27 -34.45 -12.79
C SER A 975 25.14 -33.69 -13.79
N THR A 976 24.63 -32.63 -14.41
CA THR A 976 25.34 -31.82 -15.41
C THR A 976 25.94 -30.54 -14.85
N LEU A 977 25.67 -30.20 -13.58
CA LEU A 977 26.20 -29.00 -12.98
C LEU A 977 27.67 -29.20 -12.60
N ARG A 978 28.58 -28.55 -13.34
CA ARG A 978 29.99 -28.40 -12.99
C ARG A 978 30.27 -26.91 -12.79
N GLY A 979 30.90 -26.57 -11.67
CA GLY A 979 31.17 -25.19 -11.32
C GLY A 979 31.52 -24.97 -9.87
N LEU A 980 31.97 -23.76 -9.58
CA LEU A 980 32.46 -23.35 -8.26
C LEU A 980 31.52 -22.35 -7.62
N LYS A 981 31.11 -22.61 -6.38
CA LYS A 981 30.27 -21.68 -5.62
C LYS A 981 31.09 -20.46 -5.20
N VAL A 982 30.60 -19.27 -5.54
CA VAL A 982 31.29 -18.00 -5.26
C VAL A 982 30.36 -16.97 -4.62
N LYS A 983 30.93 -15.89 -4.08
CA LYS A 983 30.18 -14.74 -3.56
C LYS A 983 30.80 -13.45 -4.04
N ILE A 984 29.95 -12.44 -4.21
CA ILE A 984 30.37 -11.05 -4.46
C ILE A 984 30.03 -10.23 -3.21
N ASP A 985 31.00 -9.47 -2.70
CA ASP A 985 30.76 -8.59 -1.55
C ASP A 985 29.94 -7.34 -1.93
N HIS A 986 29.68 -6.43 -0.99
CA HIS A 986 28.81 -5.27 -1.22
C HIS A 986 29.35 -4.26 -2.25
N ILE A 987 30.65 -4.31 -2.57
CA ILE A 987 31.30 -3.39 -3.50
C ILE A 987 31.76 -4.10 -4.79
N GLY A 988 31.33 -5.34 -5.04
CA GLY A 988 31.59 -6.02 -6.30
C GLY A 988 32.87 -6.86 -6.33
N ARG A 989 33.49 -7.17 -5.18
CA ARG A 989 34.67 -8.05 -5.17
C ARG A 989 34.27 -9.52 -5.12
N LEU A 990 34.77 -10.30 -6.08
CA LEU A 990 34.60 -11.74 -6.15
C LEU A 990 35.41 -12.43 -5.03
N ARG A 991 34.80 -13.39 -4.35
CA ARG A 991 35.44 -14.19 -3.29
C ARG A 991 34.92 -15.63 -3.34
N ARG A 992 35.74 -16.58 -2.86
CA ARG A 992 35.30 -17.96 -2.65
C ARG A 992 34.15 -18.00 -1.64
N ALA A 993 33.12 -18.79 -1.94
CA ALA A 993 32.04 -19.07 -1.01
C ALA A 993 32.26 -20.43 -0.37
N TYR A 994 32.09 -20.48 0.95
CA TYR A 994 32.08 -21.72 1.73
C TYR A 994 30.66 -21.94 2.24
N ASP A 995 30.24 -23.21 2.31
CA ASP A 995 28.89 -23.66 2.67
C ASP A 995 28.68 -23.92 4.16
#